data_AF-A0A8T2TY77-F1
#
_entry.id   AF-A0A8T2TY77-F1
#
_cell.length_a   1.000
_cell.length_b   1.000
_cell.length_c   1.000
_cell.angle_alpha   90.00
_cell.angle_beta   90.00
_cell.angle_gamma   90.00
#
_symmetry.space_group_name_H-M   'P 1'
#
loop_
_entity.id
_entity.type
_entity.pdbx_description
1 polymer ?
#
loop_
_entity_poly.entity_id
_entity_poly.type
_entity_poly.pdbx_seq_one_letter_code
_entity_poly.pdbx_strand_id
1 'polypeptide(L)'
;MWGDLSIALVCSAISLDCLSKLHHCYLIDLKLYILSADKIDSHVLSSIIDFTIRIDCGGSSNFTNEFNQTWIADQFYTGGIKVQLPDQQKFKFSQEKTLRSFPITGGKKNCYEVGVPNGVYYVRMFFVYDNYDNETHAPSFDVSIEGTVVFSWGSEAWTEDNIKFGAYSDVFTPIEDSVATICFYSIGTDSPLVGALELVQVDPNCYNKVLHENILLVNYGRFTGGSSSFGAGMSKETDITGRAWDTDLDFTQSAANRVVLTTDQGIKNANRAPNYFPMYLYQRAHTLSYEDTLEFLLPIDPKLDYMLWFHFAEIDPKISASRQRVFDIVVSGKIVFHNVDIYKEVGNYAVYDLQFTARNLTNATLSVKLVPHTGAPLISGLENYALLPKEVPTDPIDVKAMRAIKRSLLIPERMGWNGDPCAPQNWDAWEGVTCNHGESKEILILTHLVLSNQGLQGSIDSEITGLKHLLSLNLSNNLIKGGIPEGLGKGLLRVVDLSFNQLSGPIPRSLSSSNLRTVLLNGNRLSGEVSEALYSIGVTGGYVNLSDNDALCGVPSLPACSLLWEGSHMSIGSKVAIAFGVIAGVALTLVAAYIIIKRKNSEDYKFGLPHKLASSGRGTRYNRQKSRPKYEGDSSPYVRNIFNRSGY
;
A
#
# COMPACT_ATOMS: atom_id res chain seq x y z
N MET A 1 22.51 -58.75 -15.26
CA MET A 1 23.15 -58.10 -16.41
C MET A 1 23.51 -56.69 -15.97
N TRP A 2 24.78 -56.52 -15.64
CA TRP A 2 25.37 -55.40 -14.90
C TRP A 2 26.23 -54.54 -15.84
N GLY A 3 26.51 -53.29 -15.43
CA GLY A 3 27.81 -52.65 -15.70
C GLY A 3 27.77 -51.23 -16.28
N ASP A 4 27.68 -50.23 -15.40
CA ASP A 4 28.71 -49.22 -15.08
C ASP A 4 29.63 -48.56 -16.14
N LEU A 5 29.99 -47.30 -15.77
CA LEU A 5 31.29 -46.59 -15.90
C LEU A 5 31.53 -45.56 -17.06
N SER A 6 31.49 -44.27 -16.66
CA SER A 6 32.64 -43.34 -16.52
C SER A 6 33.49 -42.77 -17.69
N ILE A 7 33.55 -41.43 -17.70
CA ILE A 7 34.76 -40.54 -17.62
C ILE A 7 35.67 -40.35 -18.86
N ALA A 8 35.57 -39.12 -19.41
CA ALA A 8 36.61 -38.10 -19.68
C ALA A 8 37.57 -38.10 -20.89
N LEU A 9 37.91 -36.84 -21.23
CA LEU A 9 39.26 -36.27 -21.52
C LEU A 9 39.79 -36.33 -22.97
N VAL A 10 40.09 -35.15 -23.54
CA VAL A 10 41.45 -34.64 -23.86
C VAL A 10 41.45 -33.67 -25.06
N CYS A 11 42.10 -32.52 -24.85
CA CYS A 11 42.54 -31.51 -25.81
C CYS A 11 43.50 -32.03 -26.90
N SER A 12 43.55 -31.37 -28.06
CA SER A 12 44.75 -31.41 -28.91
C SER A 12 45.05 -30.05 -29.56
N ALA A 13 46.28 -29.60 -29.35
CA ALA A 13 46.91 -28.41 -29.91
C ALA A 13 47.46 -28.64 -31.32
N ILE A 14 47.47 -27.61 -32.19
CA ILE A 14 48.33 -27.54 -33.40
C ILE A 14 48.79 -26.09 -33.68
N SER A 15 50.12 -25.92 -33.59
CA SER A 15 51.11 -25.16 -34.41
C SER A 15 50.98 -23.67 -34.77
N LEU A 16 52.12 -22.98 -34.54
CA LEU A 16 52.56 -21.65 -34.99
C LEU A 16 52.73 -21.53 -36.52
N ASP A 17 52.43 -20.33 -37.07
CA ASP A 17 53.34 -19.39 -37.77
C ASP A 17 52.65 -18.63 -38.92
N CYS A 18 52.39 -17.32 -38.74
CA CYS A 18 52.62 -16.31 -39.79
C CYS A 18 52.69 -14.90 -39.19
N LEU A 19 53.85 -14.27 -39.35
CA LEU A 19 54.22 -12.91 -38.95
C LEU A 19 53.44 -11.82 -39.71
N SER A 20 52.95 -10.82 -38.98
CA SER A 20 53.46 -9.42 -39.00
C SER A 20 52.38 -8.33 -38.96
N LYS A 21 52.66 -7.34 -38.09
CA LYS A 21 52.37 -5.89 -38.15
C LYS A 21 51.23 -5.28 -37.30
N LEU A 22 51.72 -4.60 -36.24
CA LEU A 22 51.24 -3.36 -35.57
C LEU A 22 50.02 -3.47 -34.63
N HIS A 23 49.99 -2.97 -33.38
CA HIS A 23 50.97 -2.34 -32.46
C HIS A 23 50.26 -2.12 -31.09
N HIS A 24 50.99 -2.25 -29.97
CA HIS A 24 50.76 -1.71 -28.60
C HIS A 24 49.79 -2.45 -27.64
N CYS A 25 50.30 -3.23 -26.67
CA CYS A 25 50.74 -2.86 -25.28
C CYS A 25 49.55 -2.88 -24.29
N TYR A 26 49.50 -3.60 -23.16
CA TYR A 26 50.50 -4.02 -22.16
C TYR A 26 50.11 -5.34 -21.45
N LEU A 27 51.11 -5.96 -20.83
CA LEU A 27 51.19 -7.24 -20.12
C LEU A 27 51.37 -6.97 -18.61
N ILE A 28 51.02 -7.96 -17.76
CA ILE A 28 51.49 -8.19 -16.36
C ILE A 28 50.70 -7.39 -15.30
N ASP A 29 50.14 -7.96 -14.21
CA ASP A 29 50.74 -8.90 -13.25
C ASP A 29 49.66 -9.71 -12.50
N LEU A 30 49.88 -11.01 -12.33
CA LEU A 30 49.07 -11.90 -11.50
C LEU A 30 50.01 -12.51 -10.45
N LYS A 31 49.97 -11.96 -9.23
CA LYS A 31 50.58 -12.56 -8.04
C LYS A 31 49.56 -12.56 -6.89
N LEU A 32 49.15 -13.77 -6.52
CA LEU A 32 48.49 -14.09 -5.26
C LEU A 32 49.33 -13.60 -4.07
N TYR A 33 48.68 -13.03 -3.06
CA TYR A 33 48.86 -13.49 -1.67
C TYR A 33 47.58 -13.24 -0.86
N ILE A 34 47.30 -14.23 -0.02
CA ILE A 34 46.13 -14.49 0.80
C ILE A 34 45.96 -13.43 1.90
N LEU A 35 44.74 -12.91 2.07
CA LEU A 35 44.17 -12.54 3.37
C LEU A 35 42.68 -12.92 3.37
N SER A 36 42.33 -13.72 4.38
CA SER A 36 41.01 -14.22 4.69
C SER A 36 40.04 -13.09 5.05
N ALA A 37 39.00 -12.93 4.25
CA ALA A 37 37.67 -12.50 4.65
C ALA A 37 36.77 -12.91 3.49
N ASP A 38 35.72 -13.70 3.77
CA ASP A 38 34.71 -14.08 2.79
C ASP A 38 34.00 -12.82 2.29
N LYS A 39 34.55 -12.19 1.26
CA LYS A 39 33.80 -11.32 0.37
C LYS A 39 32.87 -12.25 -0.40
N ILE A 40 31.61 -12.31 0.01
CA ILE A 40 30.55 -12.89 -0.81
C ILE A 40 30.60 -12.17 -2.15
N ASP A 41 30.84 -12.93 -3.22
CA ASP A 41 30.90 -12.40 -4.58
C ASP A 41 29.57 -11.70 -4.89
N SER A 42 29.62 -10.54 -5.55
CA SER A 42 28.44 -9.83 -6.03
C SER A 42 27.51 -10.70 -6.91
N HIS A 43 28.08 -11.72 -7.57
CA HIS A 43 27.34 -12.74 -8.30
C HIS A 43 26.61 -13.75 -7.39
N VAL A 44 27.12 -14.01 -6.19
CA VAL A 44 26.46 -14.86 -5.18
C VAL A 44 25.37 -14.06 -4.46
N LEU A 45 25.60 -12.78 -4.15
CA LEU A 45 24.59 -11.89 -3.55
C LEU A 45 23.34 -11.73 -4.44
N SER A 46 23.55 -11.57 -5.75
CA SER A 46 22.46 -11.49 -6.76
C SER A 46 21.77 -12.83 -7.05
N SER A 47 22.29 -13.94 -6.53
CA SER A 47 21.64 -15.26 -6.57
C SER A 47 20.93 -15.64 -5.25
N ILE A 48 21.12 -14.85 -4.19
CA ILE A 48 20.58 -15.09 -2.84
C ILE A 48 19.45 -14.09 -2.51
N ILE A 49 19.53 -12.86 -3.00
CA ILE A 49 18.52 -11.82 -2.80
C ILE A 49 18.11 -11.26 -4.16
N ASP A 50 16.95 -11.70 -4.63
CA ASP A 50 16.42 -11.30 -5.93
C ASP A 50 15.87 -9.86 -5.92
N PHE A 51 15.43 -9.38 -4.76
CA PHE A 51 14.84 -8.04 -4.63
C PHE A 51 15.06 -7.44 -3.24
N THR A 52 15.36 -6.15 -3.18
CA THR A 52 15.39 -5.38 -1.94
C THR A 52 14.98 -3.95 -2.17
N ILE A 53 14.18 -3.40 -1.26
CA ILE A 53 13.82 -1.99 -1.23
C ILE A 53 13.91 -1.47 0.21
N ARG A 54 14.46 -0.27 0.39
CA ARG A 54 14.61 0.39 1.68
C ARG A 54 14.13 1.83 1.56
N ILE A 55 13.13 2.18 2.33
CA ILE A 55 12.42 3.46 2.25
C ILE A 55 12.73 4.24 3.53
N ASP A 56 13.29 5.44 3.35
CA ASP A 56 13.46 6.42 4.41
C ASP A 56 12.15 7.18 4.58
N CYS A 57 11.34 6.81 5.58
CA CYS A 57 10.01 7.38 5.78
C CYS A 57 10.16 8.82 6.31
N GLY A 58 9.51 9.78 5.67
CA GLY A 58 9.77 11.20 5.85
C GLY A 58 11.04 11.70 5.13
N GLY A 59 11.82 10.84 4.50
CA GLY A 59 13.00 11.19 3.70
C GLY A 59 12.65 11.95 2.42
N SER A 60 13.48 12.92 2.04
CA SER A 60 13.28 13.71 0.79
C SER A 60 14.26 13.40 -0.34
N SER A 61 15.29 12.60 -0.09
CA SER A 61 16.33 12.30 -1.06
C SER A 61 16.90 10.91 -0.84
N ASN A 62 17.24 10.22 -1.93
CA ASN A 62 17.93 8.94 -1.85
C ASN A 62 19.33 9.13 -1.26
N PHE A 63 19.80 8.15 -0.50
CA PHE A 63 21.17 8.12 0.02
C PHE A 63 21.69 6.69 0.14
N THR A 64 23.00 6.56 0.32
CA THR A 64 23.63 5.29 0.67
C THR A 64 24.26 5.43 2.05
N ASN A 65 23.96 4.50 2.96
CA ASN A 65 24.45 4.54 4.33
C ASN A 65 25.88 3.99 4.48
N GLU A 66 26.42 4.00 5.70
CA GLU A 66 27.77 3.51 6.01
C GLU A 66 27.97 2.00 5.78
N PHE A 67 26.88 1.24 5.60
CA PHE A 67 26.88 -0.18 5.28
C PHE A 67 26.70 -0.47 3.78
N ASN A 68 26.83 0.56 2.93
CA ASN A 68 26.65 0.45 1.48
C ASN A 68 25.23 -0.01 1.08
N GLN A 69 24.23 0.30 1.89
CA GLN A 69 22.82 0.06 1.58
C GLN A 69 22.20 1.34 1.02
N THR A 70 21.56 1.24 -0.14
CA THR A 70 20.82 2.34 -0.75
C THR A 70 19.42 2.44 -0.16
N TRP A 71 19.08 3.64 0.31
CA TRP A 71 17.78 4.05 0.81
C TRP A 71 17.16 5.02 -0.18
N ILE A 72 15.90 4.79 -0.53
CA ILE A 72 15.13 5.69 -1.38
C ILE A 72 14.33 6.67 -0.52
N ALA A 73 14.10 7.85 -1.08
CA ALA A 73 13.21 8.84 -0.48
C ALA A 73 11.80 8.27 -0.30
N ASP A 74 11.05 8.87 0.61
CA ASP A 74 9.72 8.40 0.99
C ASP A 74 8.73 8.42 -0.19
N GLN A 75 8.16 7.25 -0.50
CA GLN A 75 7.26 7.01 -1.63
C GLN A 75 6.27 5.89 -1.29
N PHE A 76 5.27 5.67 -2.14
CA PHE A 76 4.29 4.56 -2.05
C PHE A 76 3.28 4.61 -0.90
N TYR A 77 3.25 5.70 -0.13
CA TYR A 77 2.32 5.88 0.98
C TYR A 77 0.98 6.49 0.54
N THR A 78 -0.06 6.26 1.34
CA THR A 78 -1.34 6.96 1.27
C THR A 78 -1.39 8.02 2.37
N GLY A 79 -1.35 9.30 2.00
CA GLY A 79 -1.51 10.41 2.96
C GLY A 79 -0.37 10.58 3.99
N GLY A 80 -0.67 11.28 5.07
CA GLY A 80 0.27 11.58 6.15
C GLY A 80 1.18 12.78 5.89
N ILE A 81 1.93 13.15 6.92
CA ILE A 81 2.85 14.28 6.94
C ILE A 81 4.29 13.82 7.19
N LYS A 82 5.24 14.53 6.61
CA LYS A 82 6.66 14.39 6.90
C LYS A 82 6.99 15.09 8.21
N VAL A 83 7.74 14.41 9.07
CA VAL A 83 8.23 14.94 10.35
C VAL A 83 9.76 14.86 10.39
N GLN A 84 10.38 15.86 11.00
CA GLN A 84 11.79 15.85 11.36
C GLN A 84 11.87 15.74 12.88
N LEU A 85 12.66 14.78 13.38
CA LEU A 85 12.80 14.61 14.82
C LEU A 85 13.54 15.80 15.45
N PRO A 86 13.16 16.24 16.67
CA PRO A 86 13.76 17.38 17.33
C PRO A 86 15.27 17.25 17.56
N ASP A 87 15.74 16.08 18.00
CA ASP A 87 17.15 15.83 18.33
C ASP A 87 17.80 14.78 17.42
N GLN A 88 18.06 15.19 16.18
CA GLN A 88 18.65 14.32 15.16
C GLN A 88 20.05 13.81 15.49
N GLN A 89 20.77 14.42 16.45
CA GLN A 89 22.14 14.01 16.79
C GLN A 89 22.17 12.71 17.59
N LYS A 90 21.08 12.36 18.26
CA LYS A 90 20.93 11.08 18.99
C LYS A 90 20.89 9.88 18.04
N PHE A 91 20.35 10.08 16.85
CA PHE A 91 20.17 9.01 15.87
C PHE A 91 21.45 8.83 15.07
N LYS A 92 22.03 7.63 15.19
CA LYS A 92 23.27 7.28 14.49
C LYS A 92 23.04 7.22 12.98
N PHE A 93 21.90 6.65 12.56
CA PHE A 93 21.64 6.39 11.15
C PHE A 93 20.74 7.44 10.50
N SER A 94 20.93 7.66 9.21
CA SER A 94 20.19 8.71 8.47
C SER A 94 18.70 8.41 8.39
N GLN A 95 18.33 7.14 8.15
CA GLN A 95 16.93 6.70 8.04
C GLN A 95 16.14 6.75 9.37
N GLU A 96 16.81 7.07 10.48
CA GLU A 96 16.17 7.14 11.80
C GLU A 96 15.87 8.59 12.22
N LYS A 97 16.32 9.57 11.44
CA LYS A 97 16.22 11.01 11.76
C LYS A 97 14.91 11.64 11.30
N THR A 98 14.18 10.93 10.46
CA THR A 98 12.92 11.37 9.86
C THR A 98 11.85 10.32 10.07
N LEU A 99 10.60 10.75 10.07
CA LEU A 99 9.47 9.83 10.09
C LEU A 99 8.31 10.38 9.26
N ARG A 100 7.43 9.46 8.86
CA ARG A 100 6.09 9.77 8.39
C ARG A 100 5.12 9.58 9.55
N SER A 101 4.30 10.59 9.79
CA SER A 101 3.17 10.52 10.72
C SER A 101 1.87 10.51 9.94
N PHE A 102 0.87 9.78 10.42
CA PHE A 102 -0.44 9.63 9.82
C PHE A 102 -1.53 10.24 10.72
N PRO A 103 -1.76 11.56 10.67
CA PRO A 103 -2.82 12.17 11.44
C PRO A 103 -4.20 11.64 11.07
N ILE A 104 -5.09 11.57 12.05
CA ILE A 104 -6.48 11.10 11.89
C ILE A 104 -7.26 11.88 10.82
N THR A 105 -6.84 13.11 10.49
CA THR A 105 -7.42 13.92 9.41
C THR A 105 -7.25 13.29 8.02
N GLY A 106 -6.22 12.47 7.84
CA GLY A 106 -5.99 11.65 6.65
C GLY A 106 -6.77 10.32 6.66
N GLY A 107 -7.65 10.11 7.64
CA GLY A 107 -8.38 8.86 7.84
C GLY A 107 -7.71 7.93 8.85
N LYS A 108 -8.50 6.98 9.36
CA LYS A 108 -8.07 6.02 10.40
C LYS A 108 -7.03 5.00 9.93
N LYS A 109 -6.92 4.79 8.61
CA LYS A 109 -6.09 3.77 7.98
C LYS A 109 -5.26 4.39 6.88
N ASN A 110 -3.95 4.26 6.97
CA ASN A 110 -3.00 4.72 5.96
C ASN A 110 -2.00 3.61 5.68
N CYS A 111 -1.54 3.47 4.44
CA CYS A 111 -0.74 2.33 4.03
C CYS A 111 0.43 2.74 3.14
N TYR A 112 1.46 1.91 3.11
CA TYR A 112 2.41 1.80 2.02
C TYR A 112 1.97 0.65 1.10
N GLU A 113 1.88 0.92 -0.20
CA GLU A 113 1.58 -0.07 -1.25
C GLU A 113 2.78 -0.18 -2.20
N VAL A 114 3.71 -1.09 -1.90
CA VAL A 114 5.01 -1.20 -2.56
C VAL A 114 4.98 -2.31 -3.60
N GLY A 115 5.24 -1.99 -4.87
CA GLY A 115 5.34 -3.01 -5.92
C GLY A 115 6.57 -3.91 -5.72
N VAL A 116 6.36 -5.21 -5.59
CA VAL A 116 7.40 -6.21 -5.34
C VAL A 116 7.16 -7.48 -6.16
N PRO A 117 8.18 -8.29 -6.47
CA PRO A 117 7.98 -9.64 -6.99
C PRO A 117 7.16 -10.53 -6.03
N ASN A 118 6.56 -11.60 -6.55
CA ASN A 118 5.95 -12.61 -5.68
C ASN A 118 7.06 -13.41 -4.98
N GLY A 119 6.91 -13.65 -3.68
CA GLY A 119 7.90 -14.36 -2.89
C GLY A 119 7.73 -14.21 -1.39
N VAL A 120 8.72 -14.67 -0.63
CA VAL A 120 8.79 -14.48 0.81
C VAL A 120 9.69 -13.29 1.11
N TYR A 121 9.23 -12.43 2.02
CA TYR A 121 9.92 -11.20 2.39
C TYR A 121 10.21 -11.15 3.87
N TYR A 122 11.44 -10.77 4.20
CA TYR A 122 11.80 -10.21 5.48
C TYR A 122 11.45 -8.71 5.45
N VAL A 123 10.47 -8.33 6.27
CA VAL A 123 10.01 -6.95 6.40
C VAL A 123 10.47 -6.41 7.74
N ARG A 124 11.19 -5.30 7.74
CA ARG A 124 11.68 -4.63 8.94
C ARG A 124 11.25 -3.18 8.96
N MET A 125 10.74 -2.72 10.09
CA MET A 125 10.26 -1.36 10.30
C MET A 125 10.95 -0.73 11.50
N PHE A 126 11.19 0.57 11.42
CA PHE A 126 11.71 1.38 12.52
C PHE A 126 10.63 2.33 13.03
N PHE A 127 10.46 2.38 14.34
CA PHE A 127 9.47 3.22 15.02
C PHE A 127 10.17 4.10 16.06
N VAL A 128 9.85 5.39 16.06
CA VAL A 128 10.36 6.35 17.03
C VAL A 128 9.37 7.51 17.17
N TYR A 129 9.22 8.03 18.38
CA TYR A 129 8.31 9.13 18.65
C TYR A 129 9.04 10.43 19.03
N ASP A 130 9.97 10.39 20.00
CA ASP A 130 10.73 11.56 20.51
C ASP A 130 9.88 12.82 20.79
N ASN A 131 8.58 12.64 21.09
CA ASN A 131 7.62 13.68 21.38
C ASN A 131 7.60 14.84 20.36
N TYR A 132 7.67 14.52 19.07
CA TYR A 132 7.82 15.53 18.00
C TYR A 132 6.63 16.51 17.89
N ASP A 133 5.44 16.14 18.37
CA ASP A 133 4.20 16.93 18.31
C ASP A 133 3.80 17.57 19.65
N ASN A 134 4.62 17.41 20.69
CA ASN A 134 4.37 17.90 22.06
C ASN A 134 3.09 17.36 22.72
N GLU A 135 2.60 16.19 22.30
CA GLU A 135 1.48 15.56 22.98
C GLU A 135 1.86 14.99 24.34
N THR A 136 0.85 14.77 25.19
CA THR A 136 1.06 14.34 26.59
C THR A 136 1.43 12.86 26.74
N HIS A 137 1.26 12.07 25.69
CA HIS A 137 1.57 10.64 25.66
C HIS A 137 2.03 10.22 24.25
N ALA A 138 2.69 9.06 24.18
CA ALA A 138 3.03 8.43 22.90
C ALA A 138 1.78 7.88 22.19
N PRO A 139 1.77 7.82 20.84
CA PRO A 139 0.59 7.42 20.08
C PRO A 139 0.34 5.92 20.15
N SER A 140 -0.94 5.54 20.19
CA SER A 140 -1.39 4.16 20.12
C SER A 140 -1.86 3.78 18.72
N PHE A 141 -1.31 2.71 18.14
CA PHE A 141 -1.70 2.25 16.80
C PHE A 141 -1.34 0.79 16.54
N ASP A 142 -2.03 0.20 15.56
CA ASP A 142 -1.71 -1.12 15.03
C ASP A 142 -1.05 -1.03 13.67
N VAL A 143 -0.27 -2.06 13.34
CA VAL A 143 0.36 -2.24 12.04
C VAL A 143 -0.06 -3.58 11.46
N SER A 144 -0.58 -3.59 10.24
CA SER A 144 -0.89 -4.81 9.50
C SER A 144 -0.01 -4.97 8.28
N ILE A 145 0.33 -6.20 7.93
CA ILE A 145 0.95 -6.56 6.66
C ILE A 145 0.05 -7.56 5.95
N GLU A 146 -0.22 -7.36 4.66
CA GLU A 146 -1.09 -8.23 3.87
C GLU A 146 -2.46 -8.48 4.54
N GLY A 147 -3.01 -7.43 5.18
CA GLY A 147 -4.30 -7.49 5.88
C GLY A 147 -4.28 -8.20 7.24
N THR A 148 -3.11 -8.58 7.77
CA THR A 148 -2.95 -9.26 9.07
C THR A 148 -2.26 -8.35 10.08
N VAL A 149 -2.85 -8.10 11.25
CA VAL A 149 -2.22 -7.25 12.30
C VAL A 149 -1.00 -7.95 12.90
N VAL A 150 0.18 -7.37 12.73
CA VAL A 150 1.48 -7.95 13.15
C VAL A 150 2.08 -7.25 14.38
N PHE A 151 1.87 -5.95 14.54
CA PHE A 151 2.42 -5.16 15.64
C PHE A 151 1.35 -4.25 16.24
N SER A 152 1.33 -4.15 17.57
CA SER A 152 0.46 -3.24 18.32
C SER A 152 1.34 -2.33 19.17
N TRP A 153 1.42 -1.06 18.81
CA TRP A 153 2.14 -0.03 19.52
C TRP A 153 1.20 0.69 20.48
N GLY A 154 1.09 0.19 21.71
CA GLY A 154 0.34 0.85 22.79
C GLY A 154 1.26 1.36 23.90
N SER A 155 0.68 1.79 25.02
CA SER A 155 1.44 2.30 26.18
C SER A 155 2.49 1.32 26.72
N GLU A 156 2.27 0.01 26.60
CA GLU A 156 3.21 -1.02 27.05
C GLU A 156 4.40 -1.23 26.09
N ALA A 157 4.21 -0.94 24.79
CA ALA A 157 5.29 -1.04 23.78
C ALA A 157 6.24 0.16 23.84
N TRP A 158 5.72 1.32 24.25
CA TRP A 158 6.47 2.56 24.42
C TRP A 158 7.22 2.61 25.76
N THR A 159 8.32 1.87 25.85
CA THR A 159 9.29 2.05 26.94
C THR A 159 9.97 3.42 26.86
N GLU A 160 10.56 3.90 27.97
CA GLU A 160 11.29 5.18 27.96
C GLU A 160 12.40 5.22 26.91
N ASP A 161 13.04 4.08 26.65
CA ASP A 161 14.10 3.95 25.66
C ASP A 161 13.54 3.94 24.24
N ASN A 162 12.48 3.15 23.97
CA ASN A 162 11.85 3.10 22.65
C ASN A 162 11.26 4.46 22.24
N ILE A 163 10.73 5.22 23.19
CA ILE A 163 10.23 6.59 22.93
C ILE A 163 11.37 7.50 22.43
N LYS A 164 12.55 7.42 23.06
CA LYS A 164 13.67 8.34 22.83
C LYS A 164 14.61 7.91 21.70
N PHE A 165 14.86 6.62 21.57
CA PHE A 165 15.86 6.05 20.65
C PHE A 165 15.23 5.22 19.52
N GLY A 166 13.93 4.94 19.63
CA GLY A 166 13.21 4.09 18.70
C GLY A 166 13.49 2.60 18.88
N ALA A 167 12.74 1.79 18.14
CA ALA A 167 12.97 0.35 18.06
C ALA A 167 12.70 -0.18 16.65
N TYR A 168 13.38 -1.26 16.31
CA TYR A 168 13.09 -2.03 15.10
C TYR A 168 12.14 -3.18 15.42
N SER A 169 11.26 -3.48 14.48
CA SER A 169 10.39 -4.66 14.53
C SER A 169 10.42 -5.35 13.17
N ASP A 170 10.48 -6.68 13.16
CA ASP A 170 10.62 -7.45 11.94
C ASP A 170 9.72 -8.69 11.89
N VAL A 171 9.37 -9.08 10.67
CA VAL A 171 8.46 -10.18 10.37
C VAL A 171 8.79 -10.79 9.02
N PHE A 172 8.65 -12.12 8.91
CA PHE A 172 8.65 -12.80 7.63
C PHE A 172 7.22 -13.03 7.16
N THR A 173 6.95 -12.69 5.90
CA THR A 173 5.63 -12.84 5.29
C THR A 173 5.73 -13.25 3.82
N PRO A 174 4.84 -14.13 3.32
CA PRO A 174 4.66 -14.33 1.89
C PRO A 174 3.88 -13.15 1.27
N ILE A 175 4.21 -12.82 0.01
CA ILE A 175 3.52 -11.82 -0.82
C ILE A 175 3.23 -12.46 -2.18
N GLU A 176 1.96 -12.46 -2.59
CA GLU A 176 1.47 -13.27 -3.72
C GLU A 176 0.82 -12.45 -4.84
N ASP A 177 0.51 -11.18 -4.61
CA ASP A 177 -0.20 -10.29 -5.54
C ASP A 177 0.70 -9.19 -6.14
N SER A 178 2.02 -9.34 -5.97
CA SER A 178 3.06 -8.42 -6.41
C SER A 178 3.00 -7.01 -5.80
N VAL A 179 2.26 -6.83 -4.69
CA VAL A 179 2.17 -5.56 -3.96
C VAL A 179 2.24 -5.81 -2.46
N ALA A 180 3.34 -5.40 -1.83
CA ALA A 180 3.42 -5.39 -0.38
C ALA A 180 2.55 -4.28 0.20
N THR A 181 1.50 -4.66 0.94
CA THR A 181 0.56 -3.74 1.58
C THR A 181 0.82 -3.69 3.08
N ILE A 182 1.35 -2.57 3.56
CA ILE A 182 1.67 -2.35 4.98
C ILE A 182 0.82 -1.18 5.47
N CYS A 183 -0.11 -1.43 6.38
CA CYS A 183 -1.08 -0.44 6.84
C CYS A 183 -0.92 -0.13 8.32
N PHE A 184 -1.23 1.11 8.68
CA PHE A 184 -1.16 1.68 10.02
C PHE A 184 -2.54 2.17 10.42
N TYR A 185 -3.00 1.78 11.61
CA TYR A 185 -4.35 2.01 12.10
C TYR A 185 -4.34 2.85 13.38
N SER A 186 -4.97 4.02 13.34
CA SER A 186 -5.09 4.91 14.50
C SER A 186 -6.01 4.33 15.57
N ILE A 187 -5.51 4.14 16.79
CA ILE A 187 -6.36 3.83 17.96
C ILE A 187 -6.80 5.15 18.60
N GLY A 188 -8.11 5.37 18.64
CA GLY A 188 -8.67 6.64 19.13
C GLY A 188 -8.35 7.81 18.19
N THR A 189 -7.64 8.81 18.70
CA THR A 189 -7.20 10.01 17.96
C THR A 189 -5.71 10.03 17.64
N ASP A 190 -5.00 8.97 18.02
CA ASP A 190 -3.55 8.93 17.94
C ASP A 190 -3.08 8.76 16.49
N SER A 191 -1.92 9.34 16.19
CA SER A 191 -1.35 9.37 14.84
C SER A 191 -0.29 8.29 14.71
N PRO A 192 -0.53 7.23 13.91
CA PRO A 192 0.50 6.23 13.64
C PRO A 192 1.72 6.84 12.98
N LEU A 193 2.87 6.19 13.18
CA LEU A 193 4.13 6.66 12.64
C LEU A 193 5.04 5.54 12.17
N VAL A 194 5.97 5.86 11.28
CA VAL A 194 7.05 4.96 10.83
C VAL A 194 8.24 5.79 10.35
N GLY A 195 9.44 5.40 10.78
CA GLY A 195 10.71 6.06 10.43
C GLY A 195 11.43 5.42 9.25
N ALA A 196 11.40 4.09 9.17
CA ALA A 196 12.06 3.37 8.09
C ALA A 196 11.30 2.08 7.76
N LEU A 197 11.37 1.67 6.49
CA LEU A 197 10.78 0.43 6.00
C LEU A 197 11.76 -0.30 5.07
N GLU A 198 12.09 -1.55 5.39
CA GLU A 198 12.95 -2.42 4.60
C GLU A 198 12.18 -3.68 4.19
N LEU A 199 12.21 -4.02 2.90
CA LEU A 199 11.70 -5.29 2.38
C LEU A 199 12.84 -5.99 1.66
N VAL A 200 13.22 -7.17 2.15
CA VAL A 200 14.27 -8.02 1.58
C VAL A 200 13.63 -9.34 1.16
N GLN A 201 13.70 -9.68 -0.12
CA GLN A 201 13.23 -10.98 -0.59
C GLN A 201 14.21 -12.07 -0.11
N VAL A 202 13.66 -13.13 0.47
CA VAL A 202 14.44 -14.25 1.04
C VAL A 202 14.05 -15.56 0.37
N ASP A 203 14.85 -16.61 0.63
CA ASP A 203 14.57 -17.95 0.13
C ASP A 203 13.17 -18.41 0.59
N PRO A 204 12.29 -18.87 -0.31
CA PRO A 204 10.95 -19.32 0.04
C PRO A 204 10.95 -20.54 0.98
N ASN A 205 12.06 -21.30 1.02
CA ASN A 205 12.22 -22.44 1.91
C ASN A 205 12.80 -22.05 3.28
N CYS A 206 12.99 -20.76 3.57
CA CYS A 206 13.48 -20.32 4.87
C CYS A 206 12.56 -20.82 6.00
N TYR A 207 13.15 -21.05 7.17
CA TYR A 207 12.45 -21.54 8.35
C TYR A 207 11.58 -22.79 8.09
N ASN A 208 12.12 -23.76 7.34
CA ASN A 208 11.46 -25.04 7.04
C ASN A 208 10.07 -24.90 6.39
N LYS A 209 9.87 -23.90 5.53
CA LYS A 209 8.62 -23.66 4.79
C LYS A 209 7.40 -23.34 5.66
N VAL A 210 7.58 -23.02 6.94
CA VAL A 210 6.46 -22.69 7.84
C VAL A 210 5.59 -21.55 7.29
N LEU A 211 6.18 -20.61 6.55
CA LEU A 211 5.48 -19.49 5.92
C LEU A 211 4.50 -19.89 4.80
N HIS A 212 4.64 -21.10 4.22
CA HIS A 212 3.69 -21.62 3.23
C HIS A 212 2.39 -22.15 3.85
N GLU A 213 2.29 -22.22 5.18
CA GLU A 213 1.10 -22.68 5.90
C GLU A 213 0.13 -21.54 6.26
N ASN A 214 0.16 -20.43 5.53
CA ASN A 214 -0.64 -19.22 5.82
C ASN A 214 -0.31 -18.61 7.19
N ILE A 215 0.98 -18.60 7.54
CA ILE A 215 1.52 -18.11 8.81
C ILE A 215 2.57 -17.03 8.51
N LEU A 216 2.60 -15.99 9.34
CA LEU A 216 3.65 -14.99 9.42
C LEU A 216 4.56 -15.31 10.62
N LEU A 217 5.87 -15.10 10.47
CA LEU A 217 6.83 -15.26 11.56
C LEU A 217 7.18 -13.89 12.13
N VAL A 218 6.56 -13.51 13.24
CA VAL A 218 6.80 -12.22 13.89
C VAL A 218 7.92 -12.39 14.90
N ASN A 219 8.98 -11.58 14.82
CA ASN A 219 10.10 -11.66 15.75
C ASN A 219 9.70 -11.16 17.14
N TYR A 220 9.82 -12.02 18.16
CA TYR A 220 9.60 -11.73 19.58
C TYR A 220 10.89 -11.81 20.41
N GLY A 221 12.04 -11.94 19.74
CA GLY A 221 13.35 -11.98 20.37
C GLY A 221 14.32 -12.76 19.51
N ARG A 222 15.42 -12.11 19.09
CA ARG A 222 16.51 -12.75 18.36
C ARG A 222 17.82 -12.29 18.96
N PHE A 223 18.57 -13.20 19.57
CA PHE A 223 19.83 -12.83 20.23
C PHE A 223 21.01 -13.70 19.84
N THR A 224 22.20 -13.12 20.01
CA THR A 224 23.49 -13.78 19.89
C THR A 224 24.09 -14.07 21.26
N GLY A 225 24.59 -15.29 21.44
CA GLY A 225 25.25 -15.73 22.66
C GLY A 225 26.66 -15.18 22.77
N GLY A 226 26.96 -14.52 23.89
CA GLY A 226 28.33 -14.12 24.20
C GLY A 226 28.82 -12.82 23.51
N SER A 227 27.99 -12.15 22.71
CA SER A 227 28.40 -10.96 21.96
C SER A 227 27.57 -9.71 22.31
N SER A 228 28.09 -8.54 21.93
CA SER A 228 27.26 -7.35 21.70
C SER A 228 26.38 -7.58 20.47
N SER A 229 25.28 -6.83 20.37
CA SER A 229 24.38 -6.86 19.22
C SER A 229 25.12 -6.63 17.90
N PHE A 230 24.68 -7.30 16.82
CA PHE A 230 25.27 -7.19 15.49
C PHE A 230 24.22 -7.36 14.39
N GLY A 231 24.58 -7.03 13.15
CA GLY A 231 23.71 -7.20 11.99
C GLY A 231 23.23 -5.87 11.38
N ALA A 232 22.13 -5.92 10.65
CA ALA A 232 21.67 -4.82 9.81
C ALA A 232 21.41 -3.54 10.62
N GLY A 233 22.12 -2.46 10.28
CA GLY A 233 21.99 -1.19 10.99
C GLY A 233 22.59 -1.21 12.40
N MET A 234 23.47 -2.17 12.74
CA MET A 234 24.11 -2.21 14.07
C MET A 234 25.63 -2.29 13.95
N SER A 235 26.14 -3.24 13.16
CA SER A 235 27.57 -3.48 12.99
C SER A 235 27.94 -3.79 11.54
N LYS A 236 29.25 -3.91 11.25
CA LYS A 236 29.75 -4.24 9.90
C LYS A 236 29.60 -5.72 9.57
N GLU A 237 29.47 -6.55 10.59
CA GLU A 237 29.20 -7.98 10.48
C GLU A 237 27.74 -8.15 10.11
N THR A 238 27.51 -8.37 8.82
CA THR A 238 26.17 -8.36 8.25
C THR A 238 25.64 -9.76 8.08
N ASP A 239 24.40 -9.94 8.51
CA ASP A 239 23.57 -11.03 8.03
C ASP A 239 23.07 -10.66 6.64
N ILE A 240 23.32 -11.52 5.66
CA ILE A 240 22.93 -11.26 4.26
C ILE A 240 21.42 -11.04 4.13
N THR A 241 20.62 -11.74 4.95
CA THR A 241 19.15 -11.60 4.94
C THR A 241 18.66 -10.29 5.56
N GLY A 242 19.54 -9.54 6.23
CA GLY A 242 19.19 -8.28 6.89
C GLY A 242 18.69 -8.43 8.33
N ARG A 243 18.79 -9.63 8.94
CA ARG A 243 18.49 -9.81 10.37
C ARG A 243 19.42 -8.98 11.25
N ALA A 244 18.87 -8.51 12.36
CA ALA A 244 19.62 -7.97 13.49
C ALA A 244 19.55 -8.97 14.65
N TRP A 245 20.67 -9.09 15.37
CA TRP A 245 20.86 -10.02 16.47
C TRP A 245 21.20 -9.21 17.72
N ASP A 246 20.32 -9.24 18.71
CA ASP A 246 20.50 -8.52 19.97
C ASP A 246 21.45 -9.24 20.92
N THR A 247 21.89 -8.55 21.97
CA THR A 247 22.73 -9.17 22.99
C THR A 247 21.89 -10.13 23.84
N ASP A 248 22.48 -11.26 24.20
CA ASP A 248 21.86 -12.22 25.12
C ASP A 248 21.59 -11.64 26.52
N LEU A 249 22.29 -10.58 26.90
CA LEU A 249 22.18 -9.95 28.22
C LEU A 249 20.76 -9.46 28.54
N ASP A 250 20.02 -9.00 27.52
CA ASP A 250 18.66 -8.49 27.68
C ASP A 250 17.65 -9.60 28.04
N PHE A 251 18.04 -10.86 27.83
CA PHE A 251 17.19 -12.04 28.07
C PHE A 251 17.66 -12.89 29.27
N THR A 252 18.84 -12.62 29.82
CA THR A 252 19.41 -13.40 30.93
C THR A 252 19.07 -12.83 32.30
N GLN A 253 18.69 -13.67 33.26
CA GLN A 253 18.40 -13.22 34.64
C GLN A 253 19.64 -13.05 35.53
N SER A 254 20.77 -13.68 35.20
CA SER A 254 22.00 -13.62 36.00
C SER A 254 23.24 -13.61 35.11
N ALA A 255 24.04 -12.55 35.22
CA ALA A 255 25.35 -12.45 34.57
C ALA A 255 26.50 -13.00 35.43
N ALA A 256 26.20 -13.48 36.65
CA ALA A 256 27.23 -14.06 37.51
C ALA A 256 27.79 -15.32 36.84
N ASN A 257 29.11 -15.32 36.60
CA ASN A 257 29.86 -16.44 36.02
C ASN A 257 29.69 -16.67 34.51
N ARG A 258 29.12 -15.68 33.80
CA ARG A 258 29.12 -15.66 32.34
C ARG A 258 30.55 -15.69 31.80
N VAL A 259 30.78 -16.59 30.86
CA VAL A 259 32.01 -16.69 30.07
C VAL A 259 31.64 -16.63 28.60
N VAL A 260 32.36 -15.79 27.87
CA VAL A 260 32.23 -15.68 26.42
C VAL A 260 33.32 -16.53 25.79
N LEU A 261 32.91 -17.48 24.94
CA LEU A 261 33.82 -18.18 24.05
C LEU A 261 33.81 -17.48 22.70
N THR A 262 35.00 -17.29 22.13
CA THR A 262 35.19 -16.71 20.80
C THR A 262 36.21 -17.53 20.03
N THR A 263 36.03 -17.68 18.72
CA THR A 263 36.99 -18.33 17.83
C THR A 263 37.11 -17.61 16.50
N ASP A 264 38.33 -17.57 15.95
CA ASP A 264 38.59 -17.09 14.59
C ASP A 264 38.57 -18.25 13.57
N GLN A 265 38.37 -19.48 14.03
CA GLN A 265 38.25 -20.65 13.15
C GLN A 265 36.99 -20.55 12.29
N GLY A 266 37.07 -21.05 11.07
CA GLY A 266 35.91 -21.17 10.19
C GLY A 266 34.92 -22.19 10.73
N ILE A 267 33.63 -21.84 10.76
CA ILE A 267 32.56 -22.76 11.20
C ILE A 267 31.98 -23.48 9.99
N LYS A 268 32.09 -24.81 9.99
CA LYS A 268 31.54 -25.66 8.93
C LYS A 268 30.01 -25.57 8.91
N ASN A 269 29.46 -25.53 7.70
CA ASN A 269 28.02 -25.46 7.42
C ASN A 269 27.33 -24.14 7.81
N ALA A 270 28.06 -23.11 8.24
CA ALA A 270 27.51 -21.76 8.37
C ALA A 270 27.28 -21.10 7.00
N ASN A 271 26.46 -20.05 6.97
CA ASN A 271 26.13 -19.26 5.78
C ASN A 271 25.62 -20.11 4.60
N ARG A 272 24.69 -21.02 4.86
CA ARG A 272 24.09 -21.90 3.85
C ARG A 272 22.59 -21.68 3.70
N ALA A 273 22.10 -21.93 2.49
CA ALA A 273 20.68 -22.00 2.20
C ALA A 273 19.95 -22.97 3.16
N PRO A 274 18.66 -22.72 3.47
CA PRO A 274 17.85 -21.61 2.96
C PRO A 274 17.95 -20.33 3.80
N ASN A 275 18.48 -20.40 5.03
CA ASN A 275 18.43 -19.28 5.98
C ASN A 275 19.68 -18.38 5.97
N TYR A 276 20.82 -18.86 5.45
CA TYR A 276 22.08 -18.12 5.39
C TYR A 276 22.51 -17.47 6.71
N PHE A 277 22.39 -18.22 7.83
CA PHE A 277 22.82 -17.73 9.14
C PHE A 277 24.31 -17.38 9.13
N PRO A 278 24.70 -16.19 9.61
CA PRO A 278 26.06 -15.69 9.45
C PRO A 278 27.05 -16.50 10.28
N MET A 279 28.24 -16.76 9.73
CA MET A 279 29.31 -17.47 10.46
C MET A 279 29.67 -16.77 11.79
N TYR A 280 29.59 -15.44 11.80
CA TYR A 280 29.84 -14.62 12.99
C TYR A 280 28.98 -15.02 14.21
N LEU A 281 27.75 -15.50 13.97
CA LEU A 281 26.85 -16.01 15.03
C LEU A 281 27.48 -17.20 15.76
N TYR A 282 28.04 -18.15 15.00
CA TYR A 282 28.56 -19.41 15.51
C TYR A 282 30.02 -19.32 15.98
N GLN A 283 30.72 -18.23 15.68
CA GLN A 283 32.07 -17.96 16.19
C GLN A 283 32.07 -17.48 17.65
N ARG A 284 30.88 -17.27 18.24
CA ARG A 284 30.71 -16.88 19.63
C ARG A 284 29.70 -17.77 20.32
N ALA A 285 29.89 -17.92 21.62
CA ALA A 285 28.93 -18.60 22.47
C ALA A 285 28.97 -18.05 23.90
N HIS A 286 27.80 -18.03 24.54
CA HIS A 286 27.66 -17.87 25.98
C HIS A 286 27.81 -19.24 26.64
N THR A 287 28.75 -19.38 27.57
CA THR A 287 28.89 -20.53 28.49
C THR A 287 29.07 -20.01 29.93
N LEU A 288 29.06 -20.92 30.90
CA LEU A 288 29.36 -20.58 32.30
C LEU A 288 30.76 -21.04 32.71
N SER A 289 31.33 -20.41 33.74
CA SER A 289 32.67 -20.77 34.27
C SER A 289 32.69 -22.11 35.01
N TYR A 290 31.54 -22.60 35.46
CA TYR A 290 31.32 -23.89 36.09
C TYR A 290 30.00 -24.51 35.63
N GLU A 291 29.76 -25.77 35.97
CA GLU A 291 28.54 -26.49 35.61
C GLU A 291 27.33 -25.94 36.37
N ASP A 292 26.54 -25.12 35.69
CA ASP A 292 25.29 -24.57 36.20
C ASP A 292 24.29 -24.38 35.06
N THR A 293 23.03 -24.09 35.41
CA THR A 293 21.94 -23.91 34.45
C THR A 293 22.01 -22.53 33.80
N LEU A 294 21.95 -22.50 32.48
CA LEU A 294 21.90 -21.26 31.71
C LEU A 294 20.43 -20.98 31.37
N GLU A 295 19.89 -19.86 31.88
CA GLU A 295 18.46 -19.52 31.78
C GLU A 295 18.23 -18.20 31.04
N PHE A 296 17.29 -18.24 30.09
CA PHE A 296 16.77 -17.10 29.34
C PHE A 296 15.27 -16.96 29.58
N LEU A 297 14.81 -15.72 29.69
CA LEU A 297 13.39 -15.38 29.71
C LEU A 297 13.04 -14.58 28.47
N LEU A 298 12.13 -15.12 27.67
CA LEU A 298 11.68 -14.50 26.43
C LEU A 298 10.28 -13.92 26.64
N PRO A 299 10.03 -12.64 26.31
CA PRO A 299 8.69 -12.08 26.34
C PRO A 299 7.82 -12.72 25.27
N ILE A 300 6.56 -13.04 25.61
CA ILE A 300 5.60 -13.68 24.71
C ILE A 300 4.17 -13.20 24.99
N ASP A 301 3.29 -13.31 23.99
CA ASP A 301 1.84 -13.29 24.14
C ASP A 301 1.36 -14.75 24.33
N PRO A 302 0.79 -15.13 25.48
CA PRO A 302 0.34 -16.50 25.73
C PRO A 302 -0.76 -16.99 24.77
N LYS A 303 -1.39 -16.11 23.98
CA LYS A 303 -2.40 -16.47 22.98
C LYS A 303 -1.81 -17.02 21.68
N LEU A 304 -0.51 -16.88 21.47
CA LEU A 304 0.18 -17.31 20.26
C LEU A 304 1.05 -18.55 20.51
N ASP A 305 1.29 -19.29 19.44
CA ASP A 305 2.30 -20.35 19.41
C ASP A 305 3.65 -19.76 19.00
N TYR A 306 4.75 -20.34 19.50
CA TYR A 306 6.10 -19.81 19.28
C TYR A 306 7.04 -20.86 18.71
N MET A 307 7.81 -20.49 17.69
CA MET A 307 8.91 -21.29 17.16
C MET A 307 10.23 -20.78 17.74
N LEU A 308 10.88 -21.66 18.50
CA LEU A 308 12.24 -21.47 18.99
C LEU A 308 13.23 -22.11 18.02
N TRP A 309 14.26 -21.35 17.65
CA TRP A 309 15.38 -21.82 16.84
C TRP A 309 16.68 -21.65 17.61
N PHE A 310 17.24 -22.76 18.08
CA PHE A 310 18.46 -22.78 18.86
C PHE A 310 19.68 -22.93 17.94
N HIS A 311 20.67 -22.07 18.15
CA HIS A 311 21.92 -22.09 17.40
C HIS A 311 23.08 -22.53 18.28
N PHE A 312 23.79 -23.57 17.84
CA PHE A 312 24.97 -24.08 18.54
C PHE A 312 26.15 -24.29 17.59
N ALA A 313 27.34 -24.09 18.11
CA ALA A 313 28.58 -24.63 17.59
C ALA A 313 29.52 -24.92 18.76
N GLU A 314 30.11 -26.12 18.81
CA GLU A 314 31.13 -26.42 19.80
C GLU A 314 32.44 -25.76 19.37
N ILE A 315 32.77 -24.64 20.04
CA ILE A 315 33.93 -23.81 19.75
C ILE A 315 34.98 -23.86 20.86
N ASP A 316 34.70 -24.54 21.98
CA ASP A 316 35.67 -24.72 23.06
C ASP A 316 36.71 -25.77 22.65
N PRO A 317 37.98 -25.40 22.46
CA PRO A 317 39.02 -26.37 22.08
C PRO A 317 39.27 -27.43 23.17
N LYS A 318 38.81 -27.23 24.40
CA LYS A 318 38.90 -28.24 25.47
C LYS A 318 37.99 -29.43 25.23
N ILE A 319 36.88 -29.23 24.49
CA ILE A 319 35.95 -30.29 24.13
C ILE A 319 36.48 -30.96 22.85
N SER A 320 36.84 -32.23 22.97
CA SER A 320 37.53 -33.01 21.93
C SER A 320 37.00 -34.43 21.79
N ALA A 321 35.98 -34.80 22.56
CA ALA A 321 35.31 -36.10 22.48
C ALA A 321 33.84 -35.98 22.90
N SER A 322 33.00 -36.90 22.42
CA SER A 322 31.62 -37.04 22.88
C SER A 322 31.56 -37.25 24.40
N ARG A 323 30.46 -36.82 25.02
CA ARG A 323 30.14 -36.88 26.45
C ARG A 323 30.94 -35.95 27.35
N GLN A 324 31.73 -35.04 26.79
CA GLN A 324 32.44 -34.01 27.58
C GLN A 324 31.57 -32.78 27.86
N ARG A 325 30.60 -32.49 26.99
CA ARG A 325 29.55 -31.49 27.21
C ARG A 325 28.20 -32.12 26.86
N VAL A 326 27.35 -32.30 27.85
CA VAL A 326 26.01 -32.89 27.72
C VAL A 326 25.05 -32.10 28.59
N PHE A 327 23.95 -31.64 28.01
CA PHE A 327 22.92 -30.90 28.72
C PHE A 327 21.53 -31.18 28.15
N ASP A 328 20.50 -30.96 28.95
CA ASP A 328 19.11 -30.97 28.51
C ASP A 328 18.67 -29.55 28.15
N ILE A 329 17.75 -29.43 27.19
CA ILE A 329 17.07 -28.17 26.90
C ILE A 329 15.66 -28.27 27.49
N VAL A 330 15.33 -27.33 28.37
CA VAL A 330 14.06 -27.25 29.08
C VAL A 330 13.34 -25.98 28.67
N VAL A 331 12.11 -26.11 28.18
CA VAL A 331 11.25 -24.97 27.80
C VAL A 331 10.00 -25.02 28.66
N SER A 332 9.71 -23.95 29.40
CA SER A 332 8.56 -23.85 30.31
C SER A 332 8.45 -25.04 31.28
N GLY A 333 9.59 -25.45 31.83
CA GLY A 333 9.70 -26.56 32.80
C GLY A 333 9.60 -27.97 32.20
N LYS A 334 9.45 -28.11 30.88
CA LYS A 334 9.43 -29.40 30.18
C LYS A 334 10.73 -29.61 29.43
N ILE A 335 11.34 -30.79 29.60
CA ILE A 335 12.52 -31.15 28.81
C ILE A 335 12.06 -31.41 27.36
N VAL A 336 12.59 -30.64 26.42
CA VAL A 336 12.25 -30.71 24.99
C VAL A 336 13.32 -31.42 24.18
N PHE A 337 14.59 -31.35 24.62
CA PHE A 337 15.70 -32.12 24.07
C PHE A 337 16.51 -32.73 25.20
N HIS A 338 16.72 -34.04 25.13
CA HIS A 338 17.48 -34.80 26.12
C HIS A 338 18.91 -35.08 25.66
N ASN A 339 19.87 -34.99 26.57
CA ASN A 339 21.27 -35.36 26.39
C ASN A 339 21.89 -34.74 25.13
N VAL A 340 21.70 -33.44 24.93
CA VAL A 340 22.27 -32.70 23.81
C VAL A 340 23.79 -32.69 23.95
N ASP A 341 24.47 -33.27 22.97
CA ASP A 341 25.93 -33.35 22.86
C ASP A 341 26.33 -32.89 21.46
N ILE A 342 26.71 -31.61 21.35
CA ILE A 342 27.01 -30.96 20.07
C ILE A 342 28.22 -31.64 19.40
N TYR A 343 29.26 -31.99 20.18
CA TYR A 343 30.45 -32.64 19.65
C TYR A 343 30.11 -33.99 19.03
N LYS A 344 29.25 -34.78 19.67
CA LYS A 344 28.82 -36.07 19.15
C LYS A 344 28.09 -35.96 17.80
N GLU A 345 27.27 -34.93 17.63
CA GLU A 345 26.45 -34.76 16.42
C GLU A 345 27.23 -34.16 15.24
N VAL A 346 28.08 -33.15 15.49
CA VAL A 346 28.75 -32.40 14.40
C VAL A 346 30.26 -32.19 14.59
N GLY A 347 30.80 -32.53 15.75
CA GLY A 347 32.20 -32.26 16.13
C GLY A 347 32.46 -30.79 16.45
N ASN A 348 33.73 -30.40 16.43
CA ASN A 348 34.13 -29.01 16.67
C ASN A 348 33.99 -28.12 15.44
N TYR A 349 33.71 -26.84 15.69
CA TYR A 349 33.64 -25.79 14.68
C TYR A 349 32.67 -26.13 13.54
N ALA A 350 31.49 -26.63 13.89
CA ALA A 350 30.42 -26.94 12.96
C ALA A 350 29.06 -26.51 13.54
N VAL A 351 28.17 -26.05 12.67
CA VAL A 351 26.80 -25.64 13.04
C VAL A 351 25.97 -26.86 13.46
N TYR A 352 25.24 -26.72 14.56
CA TYR A 352 24.19 -27.61 15.00
C TYR A 352 22.98 -26.79 15.46
N ASP A 353 21.90 -26.85 14.68
CA ASP A 353 20.68 -26.12 14.96
C ASP A 353 19.56 -27.06 15.43
N LEU A 354 18.73 -26.59 16.35
CA LEU A 354 17.54 -27.30 16.84
C LEU A 354 16.32 -26.40 16.75
N GLN A 355 15.17 -26.99 16.39
CA GLN A 355 13.90 -26.26 16.29
C GLN A 355 12.85 -26.88 17.20
N PHE A 356 12.13 -26.06 17.95
CA PHE A 356 11.01 -26.49 18.79
C PHE A 356 9.85 -25.52 18.70
N THR A 357 8.61 -26.02 18.60
CA THR A 357 7.40 -25.18 18.65
C THR A 357 6.74 -25.31 20.01
N ALA A 358 6.75 -24.21 20.77
CA ALA A 358 6.03 -24.07 22.03
C ALA A 358 4.56 -23.71 21.75
N ARG A 359 3.63 -24.43 22.40
CA ARG A 359 2.18 -24.27 22.25
C ARG A 359 1.48 -24.30 23.59
N ASN A 360 0.24 -23.81 23.63
CA ASN A 360 -0.62 -23.80 24.83
C ASN A 360 0.06 -23.09 26.02
N LEU A 361 0.50 -21.86 25.79
CA LEU A 361 1.23 -21.05 26.76
C LEU A 361 0.25 -20.35 27.70
N THR A 362 0.65 -20.16 28.96
CA THR A 362 -0.20 -19.52 29.99
C THR A 362 0.43 -18.27 30.58
N ASN A 363 1.74 -18.12 30.43
CA ASN A 363 2.52 -17.04 31.03
C ASN A 363 2.95 -16.06 29.93
N ALA A 364 3.12 -14.80 30.29
CA ALA A 364 3.65 -13.76 29.39
C ALA A 364 5.19 -13.86 29.18
N THR A 365 5.83 -14.84 29.80
CA THR A 365 7.26 -15.11 29.66
C THR A 365 7.51 -16.60 29.41
N LEU A 366 8.38 -16.89 28.45
CA LEU A 366 8.84 -18.23 28.11
C LEU A 366 10.23 -18.44 28.73
N SER A 367 10.32 -19.37 29.69
CA SER A 367 11.61 -19.75 30.29
C SER A 367 12.27 -20.83 29.45
N VAL A 368 13.52 -20.58 29.04
CA VAL A 368 14.37 -21.50 28.29
C VAL A 368 15.62 -21.77 29.13
N LYS A 369 15.85 -23.03 29.51
CA LYS A 369 16.98 -23.44 30.35
C LYS A 369 17.83 -24.50 29.66
N LEU A 370 19.14 -24.35 29.74
CA LEU A 370 20.12 -25.38 29.38
C LEU A 370 20.65 -25.98 30.68
N VAL A 371 20.25 -27.22 30.98
CA VAL A 371 20.53 -27.88 32.26
C VAL A 371 21.68 -28.89 32.07
N PRO A 372 22.87 -28.66 32.63
CA PRO A 372 24.01 -29.54 32.41
C PRO A 372 23.86 -30.90 33.10
N HIS A 373 24.33 -31.95 32.41
CA HIS A 373 24.65 -33.26 32.98
C HIS A 373 26.16 -33.45 33.14
N THR A 374 26.95 -32.90 32.21
CA THR A 374 28.42 -32.93 32.22
C THR A 374 28.92 -31.75 31.42
N GLY A 375 29.85 -30.96 31.95
CA GLY A 375 30.32 -29.72 31.35
C GLY A 375 29.27 -28.60 31.40
N ALA A 376 29.71 -27.35 31.45
CA ALA A 376 28.80 -26.21 31.36
C ALA A 376 28.08 -26.21 29.99
N PRO A 377 26.81 -25.82 29.89
CA PRO A 377 26.16 -25.68 28.60
C PRO A 377 26.73 -24.48 27.82
N LEU A 378 26.56 -24.47 26.50
CA LEU A 378 26.86 -23.31 25.66
C LEU A 378 25.72 -23.04 24.68
N ILE A 379 25.62 -21.79 24.20
CA ILE A 379 24.70 -21.41 23.12
C ILE A 379 25.29 -20.28 22.28
N SER A 380 25.14 -20.36 20.96
CA SER A 380 25.61 -19.34 20.00
C SER A 380 24.54 -18.30 19.68
N GLY A 381 23.26 -18.66 19.79
CA GLY A 381 22.14 -17.74 19.63
C GLY A 381 20.80 -18.45 19.74
N LEU A 382 19.73 -17.66 19.79
CA LEU A 382 18.35 -18.13 19.85
C LEU A 382 17.45 -17.17 19.09
N GLU A 383 16.54 -17.72 18.29
CA GLU A 383 15.43 -16.96 17.69
C GLU A 383 14.10 -17.41 18.30
N ASN A 384 13.20 -16.46 18.53
CA ASN A 384 11.86 -16.65 19.06
C ASN A 384 10.85 -15.97 18.15
N TYR A 385 10.17 -16.74 17.30
CA TYR A 385 9.14 -16.22 16.41
C TYR A 385 7.76 -16.60 16.89
N ALA A 386 6.85 -15.63 16.99
CA ALA A 386 5.43 -15.93 17.09
C ALA A 386 4.93 -16.44 15.73
N LEU A 387 4.17 -17.53 15.76
CA LEU A 387 3.48 -18.11 14.62
C LEU A 387 2.11 -17.45 14.50
N LEU A 388 2.01 -16.42 13.68
CA LEU A 388 0.79 -15.63 13.51
C LEU A 388 0.02 -16.10 12.27
N PRO A 389 -1.18 -16.69 12.40
CA PRO A 389 -2.00 -17.04 11.24
C PRO A 389 -2.40 -15.80 10.44
N LYS A 390 -2.32 -15.87 9.12
CA LYS A 390 -2.79 -14.79 8.24
C LYS A 390 -4.30 -14.61 8.40
N GLU A 391 -4.73 -13.35 8.48
CA GLU A 391 -6.14 -13.01 8.48
C GLU A 391 -6.79 -13.23 7.11
N VAL A 392 -8.12 -13.40 7.14
CA VAL A 392 -8.93 -13.67 5.96
C VAL A 392 -8.96 -12.44 5.05
N PRO A 393 -8.44 -12.51 3.80
CA PRO A 393 -8.40 -11.36 2.90
C PRO A 393 -9.76 -11.09 2.24
N THR A 394 -9.92 -9.89 1.67
CA THR A 394 -11.06 -9.60 0.79
C THR A 394 -10.91 -10.28 -0.56
N ASP A 395 -12.03 -10.71 -1.15
CA ASP A 395 -12.08 -11.26 -2.50
C ASP A 395 -11.37 -10.32 -3.50
N PRO A 396 -10.39 -10.81 -4.29
CA PRO A 396 -9.61 -9.96 -5.18
C PRO A 396 -10.44 -9.19 -6.23
N ILE A 397 -11.59 -9.73 -6.64
CA ILE A 397 -12.51 -9.05 -7.56
C ILE A 397 -13.16 -7.86 -6.85
N ASP A 398 -13.57 -8.05 -5.59
CA ASP A 398 -14.12 -6.97 -4.76
C ASP A 398 -13.05 -5.90 -4.49
N VAL A 399 -11.81 -6.28 -4.18
CA VAL A 399 -10.68 -5.33 -4.01
C VAL A 399 -10.47 -4.50 -5.28
N LYS A 400 -10.43 -5.15 -6.46
CA LYS A 400 -10.26 -4.47 -7.74
C LYS A 400 -11.39 -3.48 -8.02
N ALA A 401 -12.64 -3.91 -7.81
CA ALA A 401 -13.82 -3.07 -7.99
C ALA A 401 -13.80 -1.87 -7.04
N MET A 402 -13.48 -2.08 -5.77
CA MET A 402 -13.43 -1.02 -4.76
C MET A 402 -12.29 -0.01 -5.00
N ARG A 403 -11.13 -0.45 -5.49
CA ARG A 403 -10.05 0.45 -5.94
C ARG A 403 -10.45 1.29 -7.17
N ALA A 404 -11.28 0.75 -8.07
CA ALA A 404 -11.82 1.51 -9.19
C ALA A 404 -12.84 2.55 -8.70
N ILE A 405 -13.76 2.16 -7.83
CA ILE A 405 -14.77 3.04 -7.21
C ILE A 405 -14.11 4.16 -6.41
N LYS A 406 -13.07 3.86 -5.62
CA LYS A 406 -12.29 4.86 -4.87
C LYS A 406 -11.83 6.01 -5.78
N ARG A 407 -11.26 5.65 -6.93
CA ARG A 407 -10.74 6.61 -7.92
C ARG A 407 -11.86 7.32 -8.67
N SER A 408 -12.89 6.60 -9.10
CA SER A 408 -13.96 7.15 -9.94
C SER A 408 -14.89 8.10 -9.19
N LEU A 409 -15.12 7.86 -7.90
CA LEU A 409 -15.95 8.69 -7.03
C LEU A 409 -15.17 9.80 -6.31
N LEU A 410 -13.87 9.90 -6.57
CA LEU A 410 -12.96 10.85 -5.92
C LEU A 410 -13.11 10.80 -4.39
N ILE A 411 -13.05 9.58 -3.85
CA ILE A 411 -13.23 9.35 -2.41
C ILE A 411 -12.20 10.18 -1.63
N PRO A 412 -12.65 11.03 -0.71
CA PRO A 412 -11.75 11.92 0.03
C PRO A 412 -10.90 11.12 1.02
N GLU A 413 -9.64 11.54 1.21
CA GLU A 413 -8.67 10.84 2.06
C GLU A 413 -9.18 10.58 3.49
N ARG A 414 -9.93 11.54 4.07
CA ARG A 414 -10.52 11.44 5.41
C ARG A 414 -11.34 10.16 5.67
N MET A 415 -11.87 9.51 4.62
CA MET A 415 -12.62 8.25 4.76
C MET A 415 -11.72 7.03 5.01
N GLY A 416 -10.39 7.18 4.91
CA GLY A 416 -9.44 6.11 5.22
C GLY A 416 -9.56 4.87 4.34
N TRP A 417 -10.04 5.01 3.09
CA TRP A 417 -10.16 3.92 2.12
C TRP A 417 -8.78 3.48 1.59
N ASN A 418 -7.90 2.97 2.44
CA ASN A 418 -6.55 2.54 2.09
C ASN A 418 -6.35 1.03 2.41
N GLY A 419 -5.46 0.35 1.69
CA GLY A 419 -5.20 -1.09 1.90
C GLY A 419 -6.36 -2.01 1.55
N ASP A 420 -6.52 -3.11 2.28
CA ASP A 420 -7.64 -4.04 2.08
C ASP A 420 -8.98 -3.42 2.54
N PRO A 421 -10.09 -3.56 1.78
CA PRO A 421 -11.40 -2.98 2.14
C PRO A 421 -12.07 -3.58 3.37
N CYS A 422 -11.84 -4.86 3.68
CA CYS A 422 -12.53 -5.58 4.75
C CYS A 422 -11.59 -6.15 5.81
N ALA A 423 -10.29 -6.31 5.51
CA ALA A 423 -9.29 -6.84 6.42
C ALA A 423 -8.38 -5.72 6.98
N PRO A 424 -7.89 -5.88 8.23
CA PRO A 424 -8.12 -6.98 9.15
C PRO A 424 -9.52 -6.92 9.79
N GLN A 425 -10.02 -8.05 10.30
CA GLN A 425 -11.41 -8.17 10.79
C GLN A 425 -11.64 -7.53 12.16
N ASN A 426 -10.58 -7.37 12.95
CA ASN A 426 -10.62 -6.69 14.24
C ASN A 426 -10.74 -5.16 14.11
N TRP A 427 -10.50 -4.62 12.91
CA TRP A 427 -10.71 -3.22 12.57
C TRP A 427 -11.99 -3.04 11.76
N ASP A 428 -12.53 -1.82 11.78
CA ASP A 428 -13.64 -1.46 10.91
C ASP A 428 -13.20 -1.58 9.44
N ALA A 429 -14.05 -2.19 8.61
CA ALA A 429 -13.95 -2.10 7.17
C ALA A 429 -13.90 -0.62 6.72
N TRP A 430 -13.55 -0.40 5.46
CA TRP A 430 -13.62 0.94 4.86
C TRP A 430 -14.96 1.65 5.18
N GLU A 431 -14.92 2.95 5.44
CA GLU A 431 -16.12 3.70 5.83
C GLU A 431 -17.25 3.50 4.81
N GLY A 432 -18.43 3.10 5.29
CA GLY A 432 -19.60 2.82 4.45
C GLY A 432 -19.60 1.44 3.79
N VAL A 433 -18.60 0.59 4.04
CA VAL A 433 -18.51 -0.78 3.53
C VAL A 433 -18.93 -1.77 4.61
N THR A 434 -19.69 -2.80 4.22
CA THR A 434 -19.98 -3.95 5.09
C THR A 434 -19.60 -5.24 4.39
N CYS A 435 -18.76 -6.03 5.04
CA CYS A 435 -18.26 -7.29 4.54
C CYS A 435 -18.76 -8.46 5.38
N ASN A 436 -18.90 -9.62 4.75
CA ASN A 436 -19.24 -10.88 5.40
C ASN A 436 -18.29 -11.98 4.92
N HIS A 437 -18.22 -13.08 5.67
CA HIS A 437 -17.53 -14.27 5.18
C HIS A 437 -18.25 -14.85 3.96
N GLY A 438 -17.47 -15.25 2.95
CA GLY A 438 -17.94 -16.11 1.89
C GLY A 438 -18.29 -17.51 2.40
N GLU A 439 -18.83 -18.36 1.53
CA GLU A 439 -19.29 -19.70 1.91
C GLU A 439 -18.17 -20.59 2.50
N SER A 440 -16.94 -20.48 1.99
CA SER A 440 -15.78 -21.21 2.50
C SER A 440 -15.23 -20.65 3.82
N LYS A 441 -15.64 -19.44 4.22
CA LYS A 441 -15.06 -18.62 5.31
C LYS A 441 -13.60 -18.20 5.13
N GLU A 442 -12.95 -18.62 4.05
CA GLU A 442 -11.55 -18.31 3.72
C GLU A 442 -11.36 -16.98 2.95
N ILE A 443 -12.47 -16.30 2.61
CA ILE A 443 -12.48 -15.01 1.92
C ILE A 443 -13.59 -14.11 2.48
N LEU A 444 -13.34 -12.81 2.52
CA LEU A 444 -14.33 -11.78 2.82
C LEU A 444 -14.95 -11.25 1.52
N ILE A 445 -16.27 -11.10 1.52
CA ILE A 445 -17.06 -10.58 0.40
C ILE A 445 -17.82 -9.33 0.80
N LEU A 446 -17.91 -8.37 -0.12
CA LEU A 446 -18.61 -7.11 0.11
C LEU A 446 -20.11 -7.28 -0.12
N THR A 447 -20.92 -6.86 0.86
CA THR A 447 -22.38 -7.02 0.83
C THR A 447 -23.15 -5.71 0.85
N HIS A 448 -22.59 -4.64 1.44
CA HIS A 448 -23.22 -3.32 1.45
C HIS A 448 -22.19 -2.24 1.15
N LEU A 449 -22.59 -1.28 0.32
CA LEU A 449 -21.85 -0.05 0.05
C LEU A 449 -22.79 1.14 0.24
N VAL A 450 -22.59 1.89 1.32
CA VAL A 450 -23.43 3.00 1.78
C VAL A 450 -22.59 4.26 1.94
N LEU A 451 -22.68 5.15 0.95
CA LEU A 451 -21.95 6.42 0.89
C LEU A 451 -22.90 7.60 0.64
N SER A 452 -24.10 7.55 1.20
CA SER A 452 -25.08 8.63 1.07
C SER A 452 -24.60 9.91 1.76
N ASN A 453 -24.91 11.08 1.20
CA ASN A 453 -24.61 12.40 1.79
C ASN A 453 -23.12 12.69 2.03
N GLN A 454 -22.24 12.22 1.15
CA GLN A 454 -20.80 12.34 1.32
C GLN A 454 -20.15 13.43 0.45
N GLY A 455 -20.97 14.13 -0.34
CA GLY A 455 -20.50 15.14 -1.30
C GLY A 455 -19.63 14.55 -2.41
N LEU A 456 -19.79 13.25 -2.70
CA LEU A 456 -19.00 12.54 -3.70
C LEU A 456 -19.25 13.11 -5.09
N GLN A 457 -18.19 13.12 -5.90
CA GLN A 457 -18.18 13.64 -7.25
C GLN A 457 -17.75 12.54 -8.22
N GLY A 458 -17.58 12.86 -9.50
CA GLY A 458 -17.12 11.88 -10.50
C GLY A 458 -18.26 11.01 -11.04
N SER A 459 -17.99 9.72 -11.26
CA SER A 459 -18.92 8.78 -11.89
C SER A 459 -18.82 7.37 -11.33
N ILE A 460 -19.88 6.58 -11.49
CA ILE A 460 -19.90 5.17 -11.10
C ILE A 460 -19.10 4.36 -12.14
N ASP A 461 -17.97 3.79 -11.75
CA ASP A 461 -17.18 2.93 -12.63
C ASP A 461 -17.89 1.60 -12.92
N SER A 462 -17.73 1.07 -14.14
CA SER A 462 -18.31 -0.23 -14.52
C SER A 462 -17.79 -1.42 -13.73
N GLU A 463 -16.60 -1.32 -13.14
CA GLU A 463 -16.04 -2.37 -12.28
C GLU A 463 -16.91 -2.64 -11.03
N ILE A 464 -17.83 -1.73 -10.66
CA ILE A 464 -18.85 -1.98 -9.61
C ILE A 464 -19.69 -3.23 -9.89
N THR A 465 -19.83 -3.62 -11.16
CA THR A 465 -20.55 -4.85 -11.58
C THR A 465 -19.82 -6.12 -11.18
N GLY A 466 -18.54 -6.03 -10.78
CA GLY A 466 -17.75 -7.11 -10.22
C GLY A 466 -18.20 -7.53 -8.82
N LEU A 467 -18.87 -6.64 -8.07
CA LEU A 467 -19.36 -6.87 -6.71
C LEU A 467 -20.59 -7.80 -6.70
N LYS A 468 -20.41 -9.06 -7.06
CA LYS A 468 -21.51 -10.03 -7.31
C LYS A 468 -22.35 -10.32 -6.07
N HIS A 469 -21.78 -10.15 -4.88
CA HIS A 469 -22.41 -10.40 -3.59
C HIS A 469 -23.05 -9.15 -2.97
N LEU A 470 -22.98 -8.00 -3.66
CA LEU A 470 -23.58 -6.76 -3.17
C LEU A 470 -25.10 -6.90 -3.07
N LEU A 471 -25.62 -6.68 -1.87
CA LEU A 471 -27.05 -6.72 -1.54
C LEU A 471 -27.66 -5.32 -1.54
N SER A 472 -26.88 -4.31 -1.14
CA SER A 472 -27.34 -2.93 -1.05
C SER A 472 -26.28 -1.95 -1.54
N LEU A 473 -26.67 -1.10 -2.49
CA LEU A 473 -25.90 0.05 -2.93
C LEU A 473 -26.68 1.33 -2.62
N ASN A 474 -26.09 2.20 -1.82
CA ASN A 474 -26.63 3.53 -1.56
C ASN A 474 -25.56 4.60 -1.80
N LEU A 475 -25.74 5.37 -2.87
CA LEU A 475 -24.91 6.52 -3.23
C LEU A 475 -25.74 7.81 -3.27
N SER A 476 -26.89 7.86 -2.60
CA SER A 476 -27.83 8.97 -2.71
C SER A 476 -27.31 10.28 -2.13
N ASN A 477 -27.89 11.39 -2.58
CA ASN A 477 -27.56 12.72 -2.10
C ASN A 477 -26.05 13.05 -2.25
N ASN A 478 -25.54 12.84 -3.46
CA ASN A 478 -24.18 13.19 -3.84
C ASN A 478 -24.21 14.04 -5.14
N LEU A 479 -23.04 14.31 -5.72
CA LEU A 479 -22.87 15.08 -6.94
C LEU A 479 -22.37 14.21 -8.09
N ILE A 480 -22.71 12.91 -8.08
CA ILE A 480 -22.23 11.91 -9.03
C ILE A 480 -22.89 12.16 -10.40
N LYS A 481 -22.08 12.11 -11.45
CA LYS A 481 -22.45 12.36 -12.85
C LYS A 481 -22.26 11.10 -13.71
N GLY A 482 -22.69 11.20 -14.96
CA GLY A 482 -22.53 10.13 -15.95
C GLY A 482 -23.67 9.11 -15.90
N GLY A 483 -23.53 8.05 -16.69
CA GLY A 483 -24.52 6.98 -16.78
C GLY A 483 -24.44 5.97 -15.64
N ILE A 484 -25.55 5.29 -15.41
CA ILE A 484 -25.56 4.08 -14.56
C ILE A 484 -24.92 2.94 -15.37
N PRO A 485 -23.91 2.22 -14.84
CA PRO A 485 -23.26 1.14 -15.56
C PRO A 485 -24.21 0.01 -15.97
N GLU A 486 -24.05 -0.46 -17.21
CA GLU A 486 -24.76 -1.64 -17.70
C GLU A 486 -24.34 -2.87 -16.87
N GLY A 487 -25.30 -3.57 -16.28
CA GLY A 487 -25.04 -4.73 -15.45
C GLY A 487 -25.05 -4.47 -13.95
N LEU A 488 -25.25 -3.25 -13.47
CA LEU A 488 -25.31 -2.94 -12.03
C LEU A 488 -26.34 -3.79 -11.27
N GLY A 489 -27.48 -4.08 -11.88
CA GLY A 489 -28.51 -4.94 -11.28
C GLY A 489 -28.29 -6.45 -11.46
N LYS A 490 -27.18 -6.87 -12.10
CA LYS A 490 -26.82 -8.29 -12.23
C LYS A 490 -26.17 -8.75 -10.92
N GLY A 491 -26.68 -9.83 -10.33
CA GLY A 491 -26.18 -10.39 -9.07
C GLY A 491 -27.26 -10.45 -7.99
N LEU A 492 -26.85 -10.31 -6.73
CA LEU A 492 -27.71 -10.44 -5.56
C LEU A 492 -28.32 -9.12 -5.06
N LEU A 493 -28.14 -8.04 -5.83
CA LEU A 493 -28.55 -6.69 -5.46
C LEU A 493 -30.06 -6.61 -5.22
N ARG A 494 -30.43 -6.11 -4.04
CA ARG A 494 -31.83 -5.96 -3.59
C ARG A 494 -32.23 -4.49 -3.48
N VAL A 495 -31.29 -3.64 -3.08
CA VAL A 495 -31.52 -2.21 -2.88
C VAL A 495 -30.52 -1.42 -3.70
N VAL A 496 -31.03 -0.51 -4.52
CA VAL A 496 -30.26 0.50 -5.24
C VAL A 496 -30.88 1.86 -4.95
N ASP A 497 -30.11 2.70 -4.26
CA ASP A 497 -30.45 4.10 -4.06
C ASP A 497 -29.37 4.99 -4.68
N LEU A 498 -29.71 5.58 -5.82
CA LEU A 498 -28.90 6.57 -6.53
C LEU A 498 -29.62 7.92 -6.60
N SER A 499 -30.64 8.13 -5.75
CA SER A 499 -31.46 9.33 -5.77
C SER A 499 -30.65 10.59 -5.44
N PHE A 500 -31.14 11.75 -5.90
CA PHE A 500 -30.54 13.06 -5.64
C PHE A 500 -29.05 13.12 -6.04
N ASN A 501 -28.80 12.87 -7.32
CA ASN A 501 -27.48 12.97 -7.94
C ASN A 501 -27.58 13.76 -9.27
N GLN A 502 -26.56 13.71 -10.10
CA GLN A 502 -26.51 14.34 -11.43
C GLN A 502 -26.35 13.27 -12.53
N LEU A 503 -26.82 12.05 -12.28
CA LEU A 503 -26.73 10.94 -13.24
C LEU A 503 -27.56 11.23 -14.48
N SER A 504 -27.09 10.80 -15.65
CA SER A 504 -27.71 11.09 -16.94
C SER A 504 -27.69 9.90 -17.89
N GLY A 505 -28.49 9.96 -18.96
CA GLY A 505 -28.64 8.86 -19.91
C GLY A 505 -29.72 7.85 -19.49
N PRO A 506 -29.81 6.71 -20.21
CA PRO A 506 -30.87 5.72 -20.00
C PRO A 506 -30.68 4.91 -18.73
N ILE A 507 -31.80 4.40 -18.21
CA ILE A 507 -31.78 3.42 -17.12
C ILE A 507 -31.42 2.04 -17.72
N PRO A 508 -30.33 1.39 -17.29
CA PRO A 508 -29.93 0.09 -17.82
C PRO A 508 -30.98 -0.99 -17.59
N ARG A 509 -31.19 -1.87 -18.58
CA ARG A 509 -32.15 -2.98 -18.47
C ARG A 509 -31.82 -3.93 -17.32
N SER A 510 -30.55 -4.02 -16.93
CA SER A 510 -30.13 -4.81 -15.77
C SER A 510 -30.79 -4.39 -14.45
N LEU A 511 -31.26 -3.14 -14.32
CA LEU A 511 -32.01 -2.70 -13.14
C LEU A 511 -33.45 -3.22 -13.10
N SER A 512 -33.87 -4.02 -14.08
CA SER A 512 -35.11 -4.80 -14.05
C SER A 512 -34.92 -6.24 -13.52
N SER A 513 -33.80 -6.50 -12.82
CA SER A 513 -33.48 -7.82 -12.26
C SER A 513 -34.53 -8.28 -11.25
N SER A 514 -34.87 -9.58 -11.27
CA SER A 514 -35.87 -10.17 -10.38
C SER A 514 -35.50 -10.14 -8.90
N ASN A 515 -34.23 -9.90 -8.57
CA ASN A 515 -33.74 -9.83 -7.19
C ASN A 515 -33.95 -8.44 -6.57
N LEU A 516 -34.12 -7.40 -7.40
CA LEU A 516 -34.27 -6.03 -6.94
C LEU A 516 -35.64 -5.83 -6.28
N ARG A 517 -35.62 -5.18 -5.12
CA ARG A 517 -36.82 -4.85 -4.34
C ARG A 517 -37.02 -3.35 -4.23
N THR A 518 -35.93 -2.59 -4.16
CA THR A 518 -35.97 -1.14 -4.01
C THR A 518 -35.07 -0.49 -5.02
N VAL A 519 -35.63 0.38 -5.87
CA VAL A 519 -34.89 1.16 -6.89
C VAL A 519 -35.28 2.62 -6.78
N LEU A 520 -34.40 3.44 -6.23
CA LEU A 520 -34.58 4.89 -6.07
C LEU A 520 -33.63 5.61 -7.01
N LEU A 521 -34.19 6.25 -8.04
CA LEU A 521 -33.46 7.01 -9.06
C LEU A 521 -33.95 8.45 -9.17
N ASN A 522 -34.84 8.87 -8.28
CA ASN A 522 -35.46 10.19 -8.33
C ASN A 522 -34.44 11.32 -8.12
N GLY A 523 -34.72 12.50 -8.67
CA GLY A 523 -33.86 13.68 -8.53
C GLY A 523 -32.53 13.53 -9.27
N ASN A 524 -32.58 13.08 -10.53
CA ASN A 524 -31.43 12.93 -11.41
C ASN A 524 -31.71 13.61 -12.77
N ARG A 525 -30.88 13.36 -13.78
CA ARG A 525 -31.02 13.84 -15.16
C ARG A 525 -31.14 12.68 -16.15
N LEU A 526 -31.77 11.58 -15.72
CA LEU A 526 -31.95 10.37 -16.52
C LEU A 526 -32.94 10.63 -17.66
N SER A 527 -32.77 9.93 -18.78
CA SER A 527 -33.54 10.16 -19.99
C SER A 527 -33.88 8.87 -20.74
N GLY A 528 -34.92 8.91 -21.56
CA GLY A 528 -35.32 7.79 -22.42
C GLY A 528 -36.46 6.96 -21.84
N GLU A 529 -36.77 5.87 -22.55
CA GLU A 529 -37.88 4.99 -22.25
C GLU A 529 -37.58 4.10 -21.03
N VAL A 530 -38.49 4.10 -20.07
CA VAL A 530 -38.45 3.21 -18.91
C VAL A 530 -39.04 1.86 -19.29
N SER A 531 -38.29 0.79 -19.13
CA SER A 531 -38.79 -0.56 -19.41
C SER A 531 -39.92 -0.96 -18.47
N GLU A 532 -40.98 -1.60 -19.01
CA GLU A 532 -42.08 -2.13 -18.21
C GLU A 532 -41.61 -3.09 -17.10
N ALA A 533 -40.55 -3.86 -17.37
CA ALA A 533 -39.97 -4.79 -16.40
C ALA A 533 -39.47 -4.07 -15.13
N LEU A 534 -38.78 -2.94 -15.26
CA LEU A 534 -38.35 -2.11 -14.13
C LEU A 534 -39.56 -1.58 -13.34
N TYR A 535 -40.58 -1.07 -14.04
CA TYR A 535 -41.79 -0.56 -13.38
C TYR A 535 -42.55 -1.66 -12.63
N SER A 536 -42.55 -2.89 -13.16
CA SER A 536 -43.25 -4.04 -12.56
C SER A 536 -42.76 -4.40 -11.16
N ILE A 537 -41.50 -4.06 -10.81
CA ILE A 537 -40.95 -4.27 -9.45
C ILE A 537 -41.83 -3.59 -8.40
N GLY A 538 -42.29 -2.35 -8.67
CA GLY A 538 -43.18 -1.60 -7.78
C GLY A 538 -44.57 -2.23 -7.65
N VAL A 539 -45.03 -2.96 -8.66
CA VAL A 539 -46.33 -3.64 -8.68
C VAL A 539 -46.26 -4.99 -7.94
N THR A 540 -45.11 -5.67 -7.97
CA THR A 540 -44.90 -6.96 -7.30
C THR A 540 -44.49 -6.84 -5.82
N GLY A 541 -44.78 -5.70 -5.17
CA GLY A 541 -44.50 -5.47 -3.75
C GLY A 541 -43.11 -4.89 -3.45
N GLY A 542 -42.35 -4.49 -4.48
CA GLY A 542 -41.15 -3.66 -4.35
C GLY A 542 -41.48 -2.17 -4.33
N TYR A 543 -40.45 -1.34 -4.36
CA TYR A 543 -40.57 0.11 -4.37
C TYR A 543 -39.67 0.73 -5.44
N VAL A 544 -40.26 1.49 -6.36
CA VAL A 544 -39.56 2.15 -7.46
C VAL A 544 -39.92 3.62 -7.46
N ASN A 545 -38.92 4.51 -7.38
CA ASN A 545 -39.12 5.95 -7.50
C ASN A 545 -38.26 6.54 -8.62
N LEU A 546 -38.95 7.11 -9.61
CA LEU A 546 -38.36 7.73 -10.81
C LEU A 546 -38.70 9.22 -10.92
N SER A 547 -39.31 9.83 -9.90
CA SER A 547 -39.72 11.24 -9.93
C SER A 547 -38.54 12.17 -10.20
N ASP A 548 -38.83 13.41 -10.61
CA ASP A 548 -37.80 14.45 -10.76
C ASP A 548 -36.67 14.03 -11.75
N ASN A 549 -37.08 13.41 -12.85
CA ASN A 549 -36.27 13.13 -14.04
C ASN A 549 -37.08 13.52 -15.29
N ASP A 550 -37.00 14.77 -15.71
CA ASP A 550 -37.92 15.37 -16.70
C ASP A 550 -37.90 14.70 -18.09
N ALA A 551 -36.84 13.95 -18.41
CA ALA A 551 -36.62 13.33 -19.72
C ALA A 551 -36.96 11.83 -19.77
N LEU A 552 -37.49 11.24 -18.70
CA LEU A 552 -37.98 9.86 -18.69
C LEU A 552 -39.42 9.77 -19.22
N CYS A 553 -39.74 8.66 -19.91
CA CYS A 553 -41.06 8.44 -20.49
C CYS A 553 -41.41 6.94 -20.58
N GLY A 554 -42.67 6.61 -20.88
CA GLY A 554 -43.08 5.26 -21.34
C GLY A 554 -43.85 4.38 -20.35
N VAL A 555 -43.93 4.74 -19.06
CA VAL A 555 -44.67 3.96 -18.03
C VAL A 555 -45.77 4.81 -17.38
N PRO A 556 -46.78 4.21 -16.71
CA PRO A 556 -47.97 4.94 -16.24
C PRO A 556 -47.70 6.15 -15.32
N SER A 557 -46.58 6.15 -14.59
CA SER A 557 -46.17 7.26 -13.72
C SER A 557 -45.39 8.38 -14.44
N LEU A 558 -45.20 8.28 -15.75
CA LEU A 558 -44.39 9.20 -16.57
C LEU A 558 -45.13 9.59 -17.86
N PRO A 559 -44.73 10.69 -18.53
CA PRO A 559 -45.28 11.06 -19.83
C PRO A 559 -45.09 9.96 -20.88
N ALA A 560 -45.98 9.92 -21.88
CA ALA A 560 -45.78 9.08 -23.06
C ALA A 560 -44.54 9.54 -23.84
N CYS A 561 -43.73 8.60 -24.34
CA CYS A 561 -42.57 8.94 -25.16
C CYS A 561 -43.01 9.60 -26.46
N SER A 562 -42.40 10.74 -26.81
CA SER A 562 -42.71 11.43 -28.05
C SER A 562 -42.26 10.60 -29.26
N LEU A 563 -43.17 10.32 -30.20
CA LEU A 563 -42.94 9.64 -31.50
C LEU A 563 -41.90 10.33 -32.42
N LEU A 564 -41.29 11.44 -31.99
CA LEU A 564 -40.35 12.26 -32.77
C LEU A 564 -38.88 11.81 -32.67
N TRP A 565 -38.55 10.97 -31.68
CA TRP A 565 -37.18 10.53 -31.40
C TRP A 565 -37.14 9.01 -31.25
N GLU A 566 -36.54 8.34 -32.24
CA GLU A 566 -36.32 6.90 -32.25
C GLU A 566 -34.81 6.70 -31.97
N GLY A 567 -34.45 6.55 -30.69
CA GLY A 567 -33.05 6.53 -30.25
C GLY A 567 -32.33 7.89 -30.33
N SER A 568 -31.00 7.86 -30.42
CA SER A 568 -30.11 9.04 -30.45
C SER A 568 -30.12 9.82 -31.78
N HIS A 569 -31.09 9.57 -32.68
CA HIS A 569 -31.23 10.25 -33.95
C HIS A 569 -32.65 10.75 -34.20
N MET A 570 -32.75 11.94 -34.79
CA MET A 570 -34.01 12.58 -35.16
C MET A 570 -34.74 11.79 -36.26
N SER A 571 -36.02 11.47 -36.06
CA SER A 571 -36.86 10.71 -37.01
C SER A 571 -36.82 11.30 -38.43
N ILE A 572 -36.89 10.43 -39.45
CA ILE A 572 -36.91 10.80 -40.87
C ILE A 572 -38.07 11.77 -41.16
N GLY A 573 -39.23 11.59 -40.51
CA GLY A 573 -40.38 12.49 -40.65
C GLY A 573 -40.10 13.90 -40.15
N SER A 574 -39.37 14.02 -39.03
CA SER A 574 -38.96 15.30 -38.44
C SER A 574 -37.93 16.04 -39.30
N LYS A 575 -36.98 15.31 -39.91
CA LYS A 575 -36.01 15.88 -40.87
C LYS A 575 -36.72 16.45 -42.10
N VAL A 576 -37.72 15.73 -42.60
CA VAL A 576 -38.55 16.15 -43.74
C VAL A 576 -39.39 17.38 -43.39
N ALA A 577 -40.01 17.42 -42.20
CA ALA A 577 -40.80 18.56 -41.75
C ALA A 577 -39.97 19.85 -41.59
N ILE A 578 -38.74 19.75 -41.05
CA ILE A 578 -37.82 20.90 -40.94
C ILE A 578 -37.38 21.38 -42.33
N ALA A 579 -37.10 20.46 -43.26
CA ALA A 579 -36.77 20.83 -44.64
C ALA A 579 -37.92 21.57 -45.34
N PHE A 580 -39.17 21.10 -45.18
CA PHE A 580 -40.34 21.81 -45.70
C PHE A 580 -40.55 23.18 -45.03
N GLY A 581 -40.30 23.30 -43.73
CA GLY A 581 -40.37 24.57 -43.00
C GLY A 581 -39.36 25.61 -43.51
N VAL A 582 -38.12 25.19 -43.80
CA VAL A 582 -37.09 26.07 -44.37
C VAL A 582 -37.47 26.50 -45.80
N ILE A 583 -37.95 25.56 -46.63
CA ILE A 583 -38.40 25.87 -48.00
C ILE A 583 -39.57 26.87 -47.99
N ALA A 584 -40.54 26.67 -47.09
CA ALA A 584 -41.67 27.59 -46.93
C ALA A 584 -41.21 28.99 -46.45
N GLY A 585 -40.24 29.04 -45.52
CA GLY A 585 -39.64 30.30 -45.06
C GLY A 585 -38.90 31.05 -46.18
N VAL A 586 -38.14 30.35 -47.02
CA VAL A 586 -37.47 30.94 -48.19
C VAL A 586 -38.47 31.41 -49.24
N ALA A 587 -39.54 30.64 -49.49
CA ALA A 587 -40.60 31.05 -50.40
C ALA A 587 -41.31 32.33 -49.91
N LEU A 588 -41.60 32.43 -48.62
CA LEU A 588 -42.21 33.63 -48.02
C LEU A 588 -41.30 34.85 -48.11
N THR A 589 -39.99 34.70 -47.90
CA THR A 589 -39.04 35.81 -48.05
C THR A 589 -38.89 36.25 -49.51
N LEU A 590 -38.92 35.32 -50.47
CA LEU A 590 -38.93 35.65 -51.90
C LEU A 590 -40.21 36.36 -52.35
N VAL A 591 -41.38 35.94 -51.83
CA VAL A 591 -42.66 36.62 -52.08
C VAL A 591 -42.65 38.02 -51.48
N ALA A 592 -42.16 38.19 -50.25
CA ALA A 592 -42.00 39.50 -49.63
C ALA A 592 -41.06 40.41 -50.44
N ALA A 593 -39.92 39.88 -50.91
CA ALA A 593 -39.00 40.59 -51.78
C ALA A 593 -39.65 40.99 -53.11
N TYR A 594 -40.42 40.09 -53.73
CA TYR A 594 -41.18 40.37 -54.95
C TYR A 594 -42.22 41.49 -54.75
N ILE A 595 -42.96 41.49 -53.64
CA ILE A 595 -43.92 42.54 -53.30
C ILE A 595 -43.21 43.89 -53.12
N ILE A 596 -42.06 43.91 -52.45
CA ILE A 596 -41.26 45.14 -52.26
C ILE A 596 -40.75 45.68 -53.60
N ILE A 597 -40.24 44.82 -54.47
CA ILE A 597 -39.75 45.20 -55.82
C ILE A 597 -40.88 45.75 -56.69
N LYS A 598 -42.05 45.10 -56.68
CA LYS A 598 -43.23 45.55 -57.45
C LYS A 598 -43.77 46.89 -56.97
N ARG A 599 -43.70 47.14 -55.66
CA ARG A 599 -44.13 48.41 -55.05
C ARG A 599 -43.17 49.56 -55.36
N LYS A 600 -41.88 49.27 -55.55
CA LYS A 600 -40.86 50.24 -55.95
C LYS A 600 -40.94 50.65 -57.43
N ASN A 601 -41.47 49.79 -58.31
CA ASN A 601 -41.62 50.08 -59.74
C ASN A 601 -42.91 50.84 -60.13
N SER A 602 -43.73 51.28 -59.17
CA SER A 602 -45.02 51.95 -59.43
C SER A 602 -44.97 53.49 -59.35
N GLU A 603 -43.82 54.10 -59.06
CA GLU A 603 -43.70 55.55 -58.74
C GLU A 603 -42.88 56.37 -59.74
N ASP A 604 -42.58 55.86 -60.95
CA ASP A 604 -41.81 56.63 -61.95
C ASP A 604 -42.54 56.66 -63.31
N TYR A 605 -43.49 57.57 -63.52
CA TYR A 605 -43.83 58.15 -64.84
C TYR A 605 -44.76 59.36 -64.71
N LYS A 606 -44.21 60.59 -64.81
CA LYS A 606 -44.62 61.66 -65.76
C LYS A 606 -43.89 62.99 -65.51
N PHE A 607 -43.21 63.48 -66.56
CA PHE A 607 -42.49 64.74 -66.68
C PHE A 607 -43.39 65.86 -67.25
N GLY A 608 -43.15 67.14 -66.88
CA GLY A 608 -43.59 68.33 -67.65
C GLY A 608 -43.65 69.69 -66.90
N LEU A 609 -42.66 70.57 -67.13
CA LEU A 609 -42.47 72.00 -66.73
C LEU A 609 -43.40 73.01 -67.49
N PRO A 610 -43.33 74.38 -67.36
CA PRO A 610 -42.81 75.32 -66.31
C PRO A 610 -43.74 76.54 -65.99
N HIS A 611 -43.46 77.32 -64.91
CA HIS A 611 -43.33 78.81 -64.91
C HIS A 611 -43.01 79.42 -63.51
N LYS A 612 -41.98 80.31 -63.46
CA LYS A 612 -41.77 81.61 -62.73
C LYS A 612 -42.42 81.83 -61.33
N LEU A 613 -41.81 82.44 -60.27
CA LEU A 613 -40.94 83.64 -60.15
C LEU A 613 -40.45 83.85 -58.67
N ALA A 614 -39.28 84.50 -58.49
CA ALA A 614 -38.83 85.36 -57.35
C ALA A 614 -38.61 84.74 -55.93
N SER A 615 -37.62 85.06 -55.09
CA SER A 615 -36.59 86.13 -55.01
C SER A 615 -35.52 85.84 -53.92
N SER A 616 -34.34 86.45 -54.08
CA SER A 616 -33.36 86.91 -53.04
C SER A 616 -32.62 85.87 -52.16
N GLY A 617 -31.30 85.84 -51.97
CA GLY A 617 -30.17 86.68 -52.39
C GLY A 617 -28.94 86.38 -51.51
N ARG A 618 -27.73 86.36 -52.13
CA ARG A 618 -26.34 86.63 -51.63
C ARG A 618 -25.90 86.06 -50.25
N GLY A 619 -24.68 85.58 -49.99
CA GLY A 619 -23.37 85.76 -50.61
C GLY A 619 -22.28 85.26 -49.62
N THR A 620 -21.06 85.15 -50.13
CA THR A 620 -19.84 84.50 -49.61
C THR A 620 -19.09 85.13 -48.41
N ARG A 621 -18.23 84.30 -47.77
CA ARG A 621 -16.79 84.49 -47.36
C ARG A 621 -16.37 84.72 -45.87
N TYR A 622 -15.36 83.92 -45.49
CA TYR A 622 -14.12 84.13 -44.68
C TYR A 622 -14.06 84.14 -43.13
N ASN A 623 -13.17 83.24 -42.63
CA ASN A 623 -12.15 83.31 -41.54
C ASN A 623 -12.49 83.83 -40.12
N ARG A 624 -11.97 83.12 -39.08
CA ARG A 624 -10.83 83.58 -38.20
C ARG A 624 -10.57 82.68 -36.94
N GLN A 625 -9.37 82.11 -36.90
CA GLN A 625 -8.36 81.91 -35.82
C GLN A 625 -8.65 81.54 -34.34
N LYS A 626 -7.71 80.69 -33.85
CA LYS A 626 -7.02 80.61 -32.52
C LYS A 626 -7.85 80.09 -31.32
N SER A 627 -7.33 79.28 -30.38
CA SER A 627 -5.97 78.95 -29.94
C SER A 627 -5.98 77.73 -28.97
N ARG A 628 -4.86 76.98 -28.94
CA ARG A 628 -4.37 76.00 -27.92
C ARG A 628 -4.00 76.72 -26.58
N PRO A 629 -3.48 76.08 -25.46
CA PRO A 629 -2.94 74.70 -25.28
C PRO A 629 -3.19 73.95 -23.91
N LYS A 630 -2.81 72.64 -23.87
CA LYS A 630 -2.06 71.81 -22.85
C LYS A 630 -2.53 71.75 -21.37
N TYR A 631 -2.33 70.70 -20.54
CA TYR A 631 -1.58 69.41 -20.54
C TYR A 631 -2.06 68.51 -19.35
N GLU A 632 -1.88 67.18 -19.50
CA GLU A 632 -1.52 66.08 -18.55
C GLU A 632 -1.74 66.14 -17.01
N GLY A 633 -2.01 64.94 -16.45
CA GLY A 633 -1.43 64.52 -15.16
C GLY A 633 -2.24 63.52 -14.32
N ASP A 634 -1.68 62.31 -14.14
CA ASP A 634 -2.12 61.18 -13.31
C ASP A 634 -2.51 61.47 -11.84
N SER A 635 -3.30 60.57 -11.24
CA SER A 635 -2.96 59.76 -10.04
C SER A 635 -4.19 59.34 -9.19
N SER A 636 -4.18 58.08 -8.74
CA SER A 636 -4.95 57.54 -7.59
C SER A 636 -4.22 57.90 -6.29
N PRO A 637 -4.84 58.07 -5.09
CA PRO A 637 -5.17 56.91 -4.22
C PRO A 637 -6.29 57.09 -3.14
N TYR A 638 -6.81 55.95 -2.64
CA TYR A 638 -7.16 55.57 -1.24
C TYR A 638 -8.11 56.41 -0.30
N VAL A 639 -8.99 55.65 0.42
CA VAL A 639 -9.36 55.75 1.88
C VAL A 639 -10.85 56.02 2.27
N ARG A 640 -11.41 55.02 3.00
CA ARG A 640 -12.42 54.99 4.12
C ARG A 640 -13.92 55.23 3.87
N ASN A 641 -14.73 54.22 4.18
CA ASN A 641 -15.42 53.86 5.45
C ASN A 641 -16.85 54.43 5.48
N ILE A 642 -17.87 53.62 5.79
CA ILE A 642 -18.70 53.58 7.03
C ILE A 642 -20.04 52.98 6.50
N PHE A 643 -20.78 52.00 7.06
CA PHE A 643 -20.90 51.38 8.38
C PHE A 643 -21.80 50.10 8.25
N ASN A 644 -21.57 49.11 9.12
CA ASN A 644 -22.56 48.39 9.98
C ASN A 644 -23.89 47.83 9.38
N ARG A 645 -24.45 46.69 9.82
CA ARG A 645 -24.19 45.75 10.93
C ARG A 645 -25.15 44.55 10.79
N SER A 646 -24.69 43.38 11.24
CA SER A 646 -25.36 42.33 12.06
C SER A 646 -26.83 41.93 11.81
N GLY A 647 -27.23 40.67 11.90
CA GLY A 647 -26.52 39.47 12.37
C GLY A 647 -27.50 38.32 12.63
N TYR A 648 -27.01 37.09 12.63
CA TYR A 648 -27.04 36.07 13.69
C TYR A 648 -26.35 34.81 13.17
#